data_AF-A0A8H4L2Q1-F1
#
_entry.id   AF-A0A8H4L2Q1-F1
#
_cell.length_a   1.000
_cell.length_b   1.000
_cell.length_c   1.000
_cell.angle_alpha   90.00
_cell.angle_beta   90.00
_cell.angle_gamma   90.00
#
_symmetry.space_group_name_H-M   'P 1'
#
loop_
_entity.id
_entity.type
_entity.pdbx_description
1 polymer ?
#
loop_
_entity_poly.entity_id
_entity_poly.type
_entity_poly.pdbx_seq_one_letter_code
_entity_poly.pdbx_strand_id
1 'polypeptide(L)'
;MLTGLVLAACAVDLTAAAAYGEYRPTAVIPQGTIKGFRDEHSNSVFLGVPFAATTGGENRWKAPQDLPGSRSVFDAKAYGPTCPQAISNSAFTQQDEDCLNLNIWAPSKGRNLPVFVYMYGGAMVTGSNSNPQIQGSNFARKGVVYVNFNTRESIFASPNSAELKDGYESQNFSILDVEKALEWIRKNIRAFGGNPDHIVFGGHSSGAVQVDHYLWNHPDTFLKGAVEMSANAMSGPGYAPTNEALNAVAEEVGCPKGKGQLDCLREVDVYAFQTANFNSTFNTWFTPVIDEITRHSNYAARFSRGQYASHVPMLTGTSDGEGTIFSLVYGAENSDFSSWINTFDADVAHIPDKLLLNAYKSSDYESEALRSGAQYGDARFNCPVDYLLDLRSRQQNTWVYRFFGAYDNVVGPPNTAPTHGTEVPFFHGGNECFDSLSGVTEAQQALADSIHNWFVAWIKNPSAGPGWNKVSGLSGEIVKLGVPGNELARLNASRQQYNGVCQAVYNPAFSRYPVVQSVEDLVKNLLGSLLSGWILRVGESCLIPPPASSGAATDEPRDVTSRNESRCGCESYVVVGFVATAWVVVISVAATYCLSWDSGRGDDEDGTLNMVDYVVLGSTRRFGRTLLRYMDYLIPTTLSPFLGILLDQKRIRRVFNASLLALSDLQIFTGLTIIISGFVSLCPSENEPNGIPAYHWQVLVHLAWFSAITHQGALIFMQHHFQRHPWQRNTRLVLMGALLIMLLIAMVPTAFFNWYSKRYRITIQGTEDDETQARKLLLTYFSLARSAAQPVSPALCYFNLTTASTLFNSSQECQRGDLTIPLSNLASNESSPGPRDTGSISDIYSKCHFV
;
A
#
# COMPACT_ATOMS: atom_id res chain seq x y z
N MET A 1 -32.43 28.48 -33.40
CA MET A 1 -33.61 27.64 -33.07
C MET A 1 -33.49 27.31 -31.59
N LEU A 2 -34.05 28.13 -30.70
CA LEU A 2 -35.44 28.07 -30.17
C LEU A 2 -35.61 26.83 -29.25
N THR A 3 -35.43 26.97 -27.93
CA THR A 3 -36.44 27.26 -26.87
C THR A 3 -37.30 26.05 -26.44
N GLY A 4 -37.42 25.81 -25.13
CA GLY A 4 -38.55 25.04 -24.58
C GLY A 4 -38.38 24.44 -23.19
N LEU A 5 -38.62 25.25 -22.14
CA LEU A 5 -39.01 24.81 -20.79
C LEU A 5 -40.30 23.97 -20.82
N VAL A 6 -40.42 22.95 -19.96
CA VAL A 6 -41.62 22.70 -19.12
C VAL A 6 -41.20 22.09 -17.78
N LEU A 7 -41.39 22.86 -16.72
CA LEU A 7 -41.56 22.44 -15.33
C LEU A 7 -42.93 21.76 -15.17
N ALA A 8 -42.99 20.62 -14.48
CA ALA A 8 -44.21 20.15 -13.82
C ALA A 8 -43.84 19.68 -12.41
N ALA A 9 -44.14 20.55 -11.45
CA ALA A 9 -44.08 20.27 -10.03
C ALA A 9 -45.21 19.33 -9.63
N CYS A 10 -44.90 18.23 -8.94
CA CYS A 10 -45.87 17.57 -8.08
C CYS A 10 -45.84 18.29 -6.72
N ALA A 11 -46.81 19.18 -6.53
CA ALA A 11 -47.18 19.68 -5.22
C ALA A 11 -47.77 18.52 -4.41
N VAL A 12 -47.13 18.17 -3.29
CA VAL A 12 -47.76 17.44 -2.20
C VAL A 12 -47.95 18.44 -1.07
N ASP A 13 -49.19 18.57 -0.63
CA ASP A 13 -49.69 19.52 0.35
C ASP A 13 -48.83 19.64 1.61
N LEU A 14 -48.23 20.82 1.79
CA LEU A 14 -47.82 21.34 3.09
C LEU A 14 -49.06 21.95 3.78
N THR A 15 -49.85 21.14 4.49
CA THR A 15 -50.68 21.66 5.59
C THR A 15 -50.87 20.62 6.68
N ALA A 16 -49.96 20.66 7.66
CA ALA A 16 -50.25 20.68 9.09
C ALA A 16 -48.94 20.32 9.81
N ALA A 17 -48.06 21.32 9.92
CA ALA A 17 -47.08 21.35 10.98
C ALA A 17 -47.85 21.32 12.31
N ALA A 18 -48.09 20.12 12.83
CA ALA A 18 -48.15 19.94 14.26
C ALA A 18 -46.77 20.37 14.76
N ALA A 19 -46.71 21.56 15.37
CA ALA A 19 -45.54 22.08 16.06
C ALA A 19 -45.21 21.17 17.25
N TYR A 20 -44.66 19.98 16.97
CA TYR A 20 -43.70 19.38 17.88
C TYR A 20 -42.47 20.25 17.78
N GLY A 21 -42.28 21.15 18.76
CA GLY A 21 -41.08 21.97 18.82
C GLY A 21 -39.87 21.10 18.56
N GLU A 22 -39.15 21.38 17.47
CA GLU A 22 -38.03 20.59 16.99
C GLU A 22 -36.97 20.58 18.10
N TYR A 23 -36.98 19.55 18.95
CA TYR A 23 -36.05 19.43 20.05
C TYR A 23 -34.67 19.25 19.44
N ARG A 24 -33.88 20.32 19.41
CA ARG A 24 -32.49 20.31 19.00
C ARG A 24 -31.63 20.02 20.22
N PRO A 25 -30.94 18.87 20.27
CA PRO A 25 -30.02 18.57 21.35
C PRO A 25 -29.04 19.72 21.52
N THR A 26 -28.93 20.23 22.75
CA THR A 26 -28.08 21.38 23.06
C THR A 26 -27.25 21.05 24.29
N ALA A 27 -25.93 21.20 24.18
CA ALA A 27 -24.99 21.04 25.27
C ALA A 27 -24.31 22.39 25.56
N VAL A 28 -24.32 22.83 26.81
CA VAL A 28 -23.67 24.08 27.24
C VAL A 28 -22.38 23.71 27.97
N ILE A 29 -21.25 24.15 27.42
CA ILE A 29 -19.90 23.92 27.94
C ILE A 29 -19.14 25.25 28.07
N PRO A 30 -18.01 25.31 28.79
CA PRO A 30 -17.24 26.56 28.93
C PRO A 30 -16.79 27.18 27.60
N GLN A 31 -16.57 26.37 26.57
CA GLN A 31 -16.14 26.77 25.23
C GLN A 31 -17.32 27.27 24.35
N GLY A 32 -18.57 27.16 24.80
CA GLY A 32 -19.73 27.63 24.05
C GLY A 32 -20.97 26.75 24.18
N THR A 33 -21.98 27.07 23.36
CA THR A 33 -23.20 26.26 23.25
C THR A 33 -23.13 25.41 21.99
N ILE A 34 -23.12 24.09 22.14
CA ILE A 34 -23.07 23.14 21.04
C ILE A 34 -24.48 22.70 20.68
N LYS A 35 -24.93 22.96 19.46
CA LYS A 35 -26.25 22.56 18.96
C LYS A 35 -26.10 21.37 18.00
N GLY A 36 -26.63 20.24 18.39
CA GLY A 36 -26.65 19.02 17.58
C GLY A 36 -27.97 18.82 16.85
N PHE A 37 -28.17 17.60 16.36
CA PHE A 37 -29.39 17.14 15.70
C PHE A 37 -29.79 15.75 16.22
N ARG A 38 -30.97 15.28 15.81
CA ARG A 38 -31.40 13.91 16.04
C ARG A 38 -31.19 13.08 14.79
N ASP A 39 -30.56 11.92 14.94
CA ASP A 39 -30.53 10.92 13.87
C ASP A 39 -31.89 10.21 13.73
N GLU A 40 -32.00 9.30 12.77
CA GLU A 40 -33.20 8.49 12.52
C GLU A 40 -33.61 7.60 13.71
N HIS A 41 -32.68 7.32 14.62
CA HIS A 41 -32.91 6.54 15.83
C HIS A 41 -33.24 7.40 17.05
N SER A 42 -33.45 8.71 16.86
CA SER A 42 -33.72 9.67 17.92
C SER A 42 -32.58 9.78 18.96
N ASN A 43 -31.34 9.46 18.58
CA ASN A 43 -30.16 9.82 19.36
C ASN A 43 -29.91 11.33 19.29
N SER A 44 -29.10 11.86 20.20
CA SER A 44 -28.55 13.20 20.11
C SER A 44 -27.15 13.13 19.52
N VAL A 45 -26.95 13.78 18.38
CA VAL A 45 -25.71 13.72 17.60
C VAL A 45 -25.10 15.10 17.51
N PHE A 46 -23.79 15.19 17.75
CA PHE A 46 -22.99 16.41 17.66
C PHE A 46 -21.73 16.10 16.87
N LEU A 47 -21.59 16.67 15.68
CA LEU A 47 -20.47 16.42 14.78
C LEU A 47 -19.52 17.63 14.72
N GLY A 48 -18.22 17.35 14.53
CA GLY A 48 -17.20 18.37 14.28
C GLY A 48 -16.90 19.30 15.45
N VAL A 49 -17.22 18.90 16.69
CA VAL A 49 -17.02 19.76 17.87
C VAL A 49 -15.52 19.94 18.11
N PRO A 50 -14.98 21.17 18.08
CA PRO A 50 -13.55 21.37 18.31
C PRO A 50 -13.20 21.07 19.77
N PHE A 51 -12.08 20.37 19.98
CA PHE A 51 -11.56 20.09 21.33
C PHE A 51 -10.25 20.82 21.65
N ALA A 52 -9.57 21.35 20.62
CA ALA A 52 -8.35 22.16 20.74
C ALA A 52 -8.35 23.26 19.67
N ALA A 53 -7.45 24.24 19.81
CA ALA A 53 -7.26 25.28 18.80
C ALA A 53 -6.60 24.72 17.52
N THR A 54 -6.72 25.48 16.41
CA THR A 54 -6.11 25.12 15.13
C THR A 54 -4.63 24.79 15.26
N THR A 55 -4.20 23.77 14.52
CA THR A 55 -2.79 23.33 14.47
C THR A 55 -2.02 23.95 13.31
N GLY A 56 -2.67 24.79 12.50
CA GLY A 56 -2.06 25.40 11.32
C GLY A 56 -1.22 26.64 11.59
N GLY A 57 -0.49 27.06 10.56
CA GLY A 57 0.37 28.26 10.58
C GLY A 57 1.39 28.22 11.70
N GLU A 58 1.40 29.24 12.56
CA GLU A 58 2.30 29.33 13.71
C GLU A 58 2.13 28.17 14.73
N ASN A 59 0.98 27.50 14.75
CA ASN A 59 0.75 26.36 15.63
C ASN A 59 1.26 25.03 15.05
N ARG A 60 1.74 25.02 13.81
CA ARG A 60 2.30 23.83 13.17
C ARG A 60 3.53 23.38 13.96
N TRP A 61 3.51 22.12 14.37
CA TRP A 61 4.47 21.49 15.29
C TRP A 61 4.60 22.18 16.65
N LYS A 62 3.47 22.57 17.23
CA LYS A 62 3.34 22.89 18.66
C LYS A 62 2.38 21.92 19.34
N ALA A 63 2.52 21.78 20.66
CA ALA A 63 1.54 21.06 21.48
C ALA A 63 0.12 21.62 21.26
N PRO A 64 -0.93 20.78 21.30
CA PRO A 64 -2.30 21.25 21.10
C PRO A 64 -2.70 22.27 22.17
N GLN A 65 -3.27 23.40 21.73
CA GLN A 65 -3.61 24.51 22.62
C GLN A 65 -5.08 24.45 23.06
N ASP A 66 -5.37 25.02 24.22
CA ASP A 66 -6.74 25.16 24.73
C ASP A 66 -7.62 26.00 23.81
N LEU A 67 -8.89 25.60 23.70
CA LEU A 67 -9.93 26.48 23.17
C LEU A 67 -10.26 27.55 24.22
N PRO A 68 -10.26 28.84 23.86
CA PRO A 68 -10.66 29.88 24.78
C PRO A 68 -12.14 29.69 25.15
N GLY A 69 -12.49 30.04 26.40
CA GLY A 69 -13.89 30.12 26.81
C GLY A 69 -14.66 31.08 25.92
N SER A 70 -15.87 30.70 25.50
CA SER A 70 -16.67 31.48 24.56
C SER A 70 -18.16 31.36 24.86
N ARG A 71 -18.92 32.36 24.41
CA ARG A 71 -20.40 32.33 24.39
C ARG A 71 -20.95 32.04 23.00
N SER A 72 -20.08 31.69 22.05
CA SER A 72 -20.48 31.33 20.70
C SER A 72 -21.38 30.10 20.69
N VAL A 73 -22.19 30.01 19.65
CA VAL A 73 -22.99 28.83 19.33
C VAL A 73 -22.28 28.09 18.20
N PHE A 74 -22.01 26.81 18.39
CA PHE A 74 -21.45 25.92 17.36
C PHE A 74 -22.56 25.01 16.82
N ASP A 75 -22.75 24.99 15.49
CA ASP A 75 -23.75 24.13 14.83
C ASP A 75 -23.11 22.79 14.45
N ALA A 76 -23.27 21.80 15.33
CA ALA A 76 -22.61 20.50 15.27
C ALA A 76 -23.39 19.49 14.39
N LYS A 77 -23.68 19.87 13.14
CA LYS A 77 -24.47 19.05 12.19
C LYS A 77 -23.66 18.40 11.09
N ALA A 78 -22.40 18.80 10.93
CA ALA A 78 -21.49 18.29 9.92
C ALA A 78 -20.19 17.87 10.60
N TYR A 79 -19.55 16.84 10.06
CA TYR A 79 -18.20 16.47 10.47
C TYR A 79 -17.25 17.65 10.26
N GLY A 80 -16.29 17.79 11.18
CA GLY A 80 -15.20 18.74 11.02
C GLY A 80 -14.18 18.25 9.98
N PRO A 81 -13.18 19.07 9.65
CA PRO A 81 -12.12 18.67 8.73
C PRO A 81 -11.33 17.46 9.23
N THR A 82 -10.87 16.66 8.29
CA THR A 82 -9.92 15.56 8.56
C THR A 82 -8.51 16.14 8.71
N CYS A 83 -7.66 15.57 9.55
CA CYS A 83 -6.28 16.06 9.65
C CYS A 83 -5.48 15.78 8.36
N PRO A 84 -4.49 16.64 8.03
CA PRO A 84 -3.71 16.46 6.83
C PRO A 84 -2.94 15.14 6.79
N GLN A 85 -2.94 14.49 5.62
CA GLN A 85 -2.42 13.14 5.42
C GLN A 85 -2.13 12.85 3.94
N ALA A 86 -1.36 11.79 3.67
CA ALA A 86 -0.99 11.40 2.30
C ALA A 86 -2.17 10.94 1.44
N ILE A 87 -3.24 10.47 2.05
CA ILE A 87 -4.37 9.88 1.33
C ILE A 87 -5.55 10.83 1.34
N SER A 88 -6.00 11.21 0.15
CA SER A 88 -7.29 11.87 -0.05
C SER A 88 -8.35 10.80 -0.35
N ASN A 89 -9.19 10.50 0.64
CA ASN A 89 -10.30 9.54 0.51
C ASN A 89 -11.63 10.31 0.41
N SER A 90 -12.45 9.99 -0.58
CA SER A 90 -13.77 10.60 -0.76
C SER A 90 -14.76 10.28 0.37
N ALA A 91 -14.50 9.24 1.17
CA ALA A 91 -15.28 8.91 2.36
C ALA A 91 -14.96 9.81 3.57
N PHE A 92 -13.87 10.58 3.53
CA PHE A 92 -13.48 11.49 4.60
C PHE A 92 -13.88 12.93 4.26
N THR A 93 -14.02 13.76 5.27
CA THR A 93 -14.14 15.20 5.06
C THR A 93 -12.87 15.79 4.45
N GLN A 94 -13.00 16.98 3.86
CA GLN A 94 -11.86 17.74 3.37
C GLN A 94 -10.80 17.89 4.47
N GLN A 95 -9.54 17.77 4.07
CA GLN A 95 -8.40 17.93 4.97
C GLN A 95 -8.15 19.41 5.29
N ASP A 96 -7.85 19.73 6.55
CA ASP A 96 -7.47 21.08 7.01
C ASP A 96 -6.59 20.95 8.27
N GLU A 97 -5.75 21.93 8.60
CA GLU A 97 -4.98 21.93 9.85
C GLU A 97 -5.80 22.34 11.08
N ASP A 98 -6.98 22.94 10.90
CA ASP A 98 -7.99 23.08 11.94
C ASP A 98 -8.83 21.80 12.12
N CYS A 99 -8.13 20.68 12.38
CA CYS A 99 -8.71 19.34 12.37
C CYS A 99 -8.93 18.71 13.75
N LEU A 100 -8.55 19.36 14.86
CA LEU A 100 -8.71 18.81 16.21
C LEU A 100 -10.15 18.91 16.71
N ASN A 101 -11.00 18.07 16.12
CA ASN A 101 -12.43 17.96 16.37
C ASN A 101 -12.84 16.53 16.75
N LEU A 102 -14.02 16.42 17.37
CA LEU A 102 -14.63 15.16 17.79
C LEU A 102 -16.13 15.11 17.47
N ASN A 103 -16.65 13.90 17.42
CA ASN A 103 -18.07 13.64 17.19
C ASN A 103 -18.64 12.85 18.38
N ILE A 104 -19.90 13.12 18.75
CA ILE A 104 -20.58 12.55 19.91
C ILE A 104 -21.96 12.03 19.50
N TRP A 105 -22.25 10.77 19.84
CA TRP A 105 -23.57 10.17 19.79
C TRP A 105 -24.01 9.81 21.20
N ALA A 106 -25.16 10.33 21.61
CA ALA A 106 -25.70 10.12 22.95
C ALA A 106 -27.18 9.73 22.90
N PRO A 107 -27.67 8.88 23.83
CA PRO A 107 -29.10 8.62 23.94
C PRO A 107 -29.84 9.91 24.31
N SER A 108 -30.95 10.24 23.63
CA SER A 108 -31.54 11.59 23.75
C SER A 108 -32.13 11.97 25.11
N LYS A 109 -32.38 11.00 25.99
CA LYS A 109 -32.83 11.23 27.38
C LYS A 109 -31.84 10.69 28.42
N GLY A 110 -30.66 10.27 27.97
CA GLY A 110 -29.63 9.66 28.81
C GLY A 110 -28.96 10.68 29.73
N ARG A 111 -28.67 10.28 30.98
CA ARG A 111 -27.86 11.06 31.93
C ARG A 111 -26.93 10.15 32.69
N ASN A 112 -25.71 10.64 32.95
CA ASN A 112 -24.68 9.92 33.69
C ASN A 112 -24.39 8.52 33.11
N LEU A 113 -24.33 8.42 31.79
CA LEU A 113 -24.13 7.15 31.08
C LEU A 113 -22.65 6.81 30.90
N PRO A 114 -22.29 5.52 30.80
CA PRO A 114 -20.95 5.11 30.39
C PRO A 114 -20.56 5.73 29.05
N VAL A 115 -19.30 6.15 28.94
CA VAL A 115 -18.73 6.78 27.75
C VAL A 115 -17.73 5.82 27.12
N PHE A 116 -17.89 5.54 25.83
CA PHE A 116 -16.87 4.87 25.02
C PHE A 116 -16.22 5.89 24.09
N VAL A 117 -14.93 6.10 24.28
CA VAL A 117 -14.11 6.93 23.41
C VAL A 117 -13.35 5.99 22.47
N TYR A 118 -13.45 6.21 21.17
CA TYR A 118 -12.84 5.38 20.15
C TYR A 118 -11.88 6.18 19.27
N MET A 119 -10.67 5.64 19.07
CA MET A 119 -9.67 6.17 18.15
C MET A 119 -9.51 5.26 16.94
N TYR A 120 -9.61 5.84 15.74
CA TYR A 120 -9.44 5.10 14.49
C TYR A 120 -7.99 4.67 14.26
N GLY A 121 -7.80 3.72 13.34
CA GLY A 121 -6.49 3.29 12.86
C GLY A 121 -6.11 3.94 11.52
N GLY A 122 -4.85 3.77 11.13
CA GLY A 122 -4.32 4.18 9.82
C GLY A 122 -2.82 4.42 9.85
N ALA A 123 -2.08 3.54 10.55
CA ALA A 123 -0.61 3.54 10.65
C ALA A 123 0.03 4.88 11.07
N MET A 124 -0.73 5.77 11.73
CA MET A 124 -0.34 7.14 12.05
C MET A 124 -0.03 8.02 10.83
N VAL A 125 -0.51 7.65 9.64
CA VAL A 125 -0.30 8.38 8.38
C VAL A 125 -1.61 8.74 7.68
N THR A 126 -2.72 8.12 8.06
CA THR A 126 -4.05 8.31 7.49
C THR A 126 -5.14 7.97 8.51
N GLY A 127 -6.38 8.34 8.22
CA GLY A 127 -7.55 8.04 9.03
C GLY A 127 -8.39 9.28 9.32
N SER A 128 -9.63 9.07 9.76
CA SER A 128 -10.54 10.17 10.09
C SER A 128 -11.67 9.72 11.02
N ASN A 129 -12.06 10.60 11.93
CA ASN A 129 -13.25 10.45 12.77
C ASN A 129 -14.57 10.51 11.98
N SER A 130 -14.51 10.93 10.71
CA SER A 130 -15.65 10.99 9.79
C SER A 130 -15.85 9.69 9.01
N ASN A 131 -15.04 8.66 9.25
CA ASN A 131 -15.17 7.38 8.56
C ASN A 131 -16.56 6.77 8.82
N PRO A 132 -17.33 6.41 7.77
CA PRO A 132 -18.67 5.81 7.91
C PRO A 132 -18.67 4.46 8.65
N GLN A 133 -17.54 3.78 8.78
CA GLN A 133 -17.45 2.49 9.48
C GLN A 133 -17.46 2.61 11.01
N ILE A 134 -17.27 3.80 11.57
CA ILE A 134 -17.06 4.02 13.02
C ILE A 134 -18.12 4.95 13.63
N GLN A 135 -19.35 4.85 13.13
CA GLN A 135 -20.48 5.66 13.60
C GLN A 135 -20.97 5.21 14.97
N GLY A 136 -21.33 6.17 15.82
CA GLY A 136 -21.70 5.91 17.23
C GLY A 136 -23.17 5.54 17.47
N SER A 137 -23.99 5.48 16.43
CA SER A 137 -25.45 5.33 16.53
C SER A 137 -25.88 4.06 17.28
N ASN A 138 -25.28 2.91 16.99
CA ASN A 138 -25.56 1.65 17.69
C ASN A 138 -25.20 1.69 19.19
N PHE A 139 -24.08 2.33 19.56
CA PHE A 139 -23.70 2.51 20.96
C PHE A 139 -24.72 3.37 21.72
N ALA A 140 -25.15 4.48 21.11
CA ALA A 140 -26.18 5.35 21.67
C ALA A 140 -27.53 4.62 21.82
N ARG A 141 -27.94 3.82 20.84
CA ARG A 141 -29.15 2.98 20.95
C ARG A 141 -29.10 2.02 22.14
N LYS A 142 -27.90 1.57 22.53
CA LYS A 142 -27.68 0.69 23.68
C LYS A 142 -27.29 1.43 24.97
N GLY A 143 -27.48 2.75 25.05
CA GLY A 143 -27.31 3.49 26.29
C GLY A 143 -25.85 3.79 26.66
N VAL A 144 -24.97 3.92 25.66
CA VAL A 144 -23.58 4.35 25.82
C VAL A 144 -23.39 5.66 25.07
N VAL A 145 -22.70 6.64 25.66
CA VAL A 145 -22.27 7.83 24.93
C VAL A 145 -21.01 7.46 24.15
N TYR A 146 -21.06 7.54 22.83
CA TYR A 146 -19.93 7.26 21.95
C TYR A 146 -19.25 8.55 21.53
N VAL A 147 -17.92 8.57 21.57
CA VAL A 147 -17.11 9.69 21.11
C VAL A 147 -16.00 9.16 20.21
N ASN A 148 -15.81 9.74 19.03
CA ASN A 148 -14.59 9.57 18.24
C ASN A 148 -13.96 10.93 17.94
N PHE A 149 -12.66 10.97 17.65
CA PHE A 149 -11.94 12.24 17.49
C PHE A 149 -10.77 12.11 16.52
N ASN A 150 -10.31 13.24 15.99
CA ASN A 150 -9.13 13.31 15.12
C ASN A 150 -7.86 13.58 15.92
N THR A 151 -6.74 13.09 15.41
CA THR A 151 -5.39 13.48 15.83
C THR A 151 -4.60 13.89 14.60
N ARG A 152 -3.56 14.72 14.78
CA ARG A 152 -2.60 14.93 13.68
C ARG A 152 -1.98 13.60 13.26
N GLU A 153 -1.61 13.49 11.99
CA GLU A 153 -0.97 12.31 11.39
C GLU A 153 0.35 12.68 10.71
N SER A 154 1.17 11.69 10.35
CA SER A 154 2.32 11.84 9.47
C SER A 154 3.33 12.90 9.96
N ILE A 155 3.94 13.67 9.04
CA ILE A 155 4.85 14.77 9.31
C ILE A 155 4.24 15.83 10.23
N PHE A 156 2.92 16.02 10.21
CA PHE A 156 2.22 16.98 11.07
C PHE A 156 2.18 16.52 12.53
N ALA A 157 2.18 15.20 12.75
CA ALA A 157 2.18 14.58 14.07
C ALA A 157 3.57 14.34 14.66
N SER A 158 4.50 13.86 13.83
CA SER A 158 5.78 13.31 14.32
C SER A 158 6.92 13.73 13.39
N PRO A 159 7.26 15.03 13.27
CA PRO A 159 8.28 15.50 12.33
C PRO A 159 9.69 14.99 12.66
N ASN A 160 9.93 14.49 13.88
CA ASN A 160 11.22 13.97 14.36
C ASN A 160 12.39 14.91 14.02
N SER A 161 12.23 16.20 14.37
CA SER A 161 13.16 17.25 14.02
C SER A 161 14.15 17.52 15.14
N ALA A 162 15.43 17.68 14.79
CA ALA A 162 16.44 18.13 15.75
C ALA A 162 16.14 19.54 16.30
N GLU A 163 15.46 20.40 15.54
CA GLU A 163 15.14 21.78 15.97
C GLU A 163 14.13 21.84 17.12
N LEU A 164 13.36 20.77 17.33
CA LEU A 164 12.36 20.69 18.39
C LEU A 164 12.92 20.04 19.67
N LYS A 165 14.18 19.56 19.69
CA LYS A 165 14.76 18.84 20.85
C LYS A 165 14.98 19.75 22.06
N ASP A 166 15.38 21.00 21.82
CA ASP A 166 15.82 21.91 22.89
C ASP A 166 14.74 22.92 23.33
N GLY A 167 13.49 22.77 22.87
CA GLY A 167 12.44 23.78 23.05
C GLY A 167 11.02 23.28 23.37
N TYR A 168 10.75 21.98 23.32
CA TYR A 168 9.43 21.40 23.54
C TYR A 168 9.49 20.17 24.43
N GLU A 169 8.46 19.94 25.25
CA GLU A 169 8.37 18.77 26.13
C GLU A 169 8.32 17.46 25.33
N SER A 170 7.72 17.47 24.14
CA SER A 170 7.70 16.33 23.22
C SER A 170 7.46 16.81 21.78
N GLN A 171 7.79 15.95 20.83
CA GLN A 171 7.50 16.12 19.40
C GLN A 171 6.44 15.13 18.90
N ASN A 172 5.86 14.35 19.81
CA ASN A 172 4.86 13.33 19.50
C ASN A 172 3.47 13.93 19.57
N PHE A 173 3.19 14.83 18.64
CA PHE A 173 2.01 15.68 18.70
C PHE A 173 0.70 14.88 18.63
N SER A 174 0.66 13.75 17.92
CA SER A 174 -0.52 12.88 17.92
C SER A 174 -0.82 12.29 19.30
N ILE A 175 0.20 11.92 20.09
CA ILE A 175 0.01 11.46 21.48
C ILE A 175 -0.54 12.63 22.32
N LEU A 176 0.03 13.83 22.18
CA LEU A 176 -0.47 15.02 22.89
C LEU A 176 -1.89 15.40 22.49
N ASP A 177 -2.29 15.17 21.24
CA ASP A 177 -3.66 15.40 20.76
C ASP A 177 -4.65 14.45 21.44
N VAL A 178 -4.26 13.18 21.66
CA VAL A 178 -5.05 12.20 22.43
C VAL A 178 -5.22 12.64 23.88
N GLU A 179 -4.13 13.08 24.52
CA GLU A 179 -4.17 13.62 25.89
C GLU A 179 -5.17 14.78 25.98
N LYS A 180 -5.12 15.69 24.98
CA LYS A 180 -6.00 16.85 24.93
C LYS A 180 -7.46 16.48 24.70
N ALA A 181 -7.73 15.51 23.82
CA ALA A 181 -9.07 15.01 23.58
C ALA A 181 -9.66 14.38 24.85
N LEU A 182 -8.92 13.51 25.55
CA LEU A 182 -9.38 12.86 26.77
C LEU A 182 -9.59 13.86 27.93
N GLU A 183 -8.71 14.87 28.04
CA GLU A 183 -8.89 15.99 28.97
C GLU A 183 -10.20 16.74 28.68
N TRP A 184 -10.43 17.11 27.42
CA TRP A 184 -11.65 17.81 27.00
C TRP A 184 -12.90 16.97 27.27
N ILE A 185 -12.86 15.68 26.90
CA ILE A 185 -13.99 14.75 27.09
C ILE A 185 -14.32 14.65 28.57
N ARG A 186 -13.33 14.42 29.44
CA ARG A 186 -13.58 14.33 30.88
C ARG A 186 -14.19 15.61 31.45
N LYS A 187 -13.74 16.79 31.01
CA LYS A 187 -14.26 18.07 31.48
C LYS A 187 -15.70 18.34 31.01
N ASN A 188 -16.07 17.89 29.80
CA ASN A 188 -17.28 18.35 29.11
C ASN A 188 -18.37 17.30 28.91
N ILE A 189 -18.06 16.00 28.95
CA ILE A 189 -18.99 14.93 28.50
C ILE A 189 -20.29 14.86 29.32
N ARG A 190 -20.28 15.41 30.55
CA ARG A 190 -21.48 15.54 31.39
C ARG A 190 -22.58 16.36 30.72
N ALA A 191 -22.22 17.39 29.95
CA ALA A 191 -23.17 18.23 29.21
C ALA A 191 -23.87 17.46 28.06
N PHE A 192 -23.26 16.36 27.60
CA PHE A 192 -23.78 15.48 26.55
C PHE A 192 -24.47 14.22 27.13
N GLY A 193 -24.65 14.15 28.45
CA GLY A 193 -25.31 13.02 29.13
C GLY A 193 -24.37 11.90 29.58
N GLY A 194 -23.06 12.01 29.31
CA GLY A 194 -22.06 11.04 29.74
C GLY A 194 -21.64 11.17 31.21
N ASN A 195 -21.01 10.13 31.73
CA ASN A 195 -20.40 10.10 33.05
C ASN A 195 -18.87 10.28 32.92
N PRO A 196 -18.30 11.41 33.37
CA PRO A 196 -16.86 11.64 33.28
C PRO A 196 -16.03 10.73 34.20
N ASP A 197 -16.68 10.01 35.12
CA ASP A 197 -16.04 9.02 36.00
C ASP A 197 -16.24 7.58 35.47
N HIS A 198 -16.83 7.42 34.28
CA HIS A 198 -16.97 6.14 33.59
C HIS A 198 -16.65 6.28 32.10
N ILE A 199 -15.36 6.44 31.82
CA ILE A 199 -14.81 6.52 30.47
C ILE A 199 -14.02 5.25 30.16
N VAL A 200 -14.36 4.59 29.06
CA VAL A 200 -13.60 3.50 28.46
C VAL A 200 -12.96 4.03 27.19
N PHE A 201 -11.64 3.88 27.06
CA PHE A 201 -10.91 4.32 25.87
C PHE A 201 -10.48 3.12 25.04
N GLY A 202 -10.83 3.12 23.76
CA GLY A 202 -10.50 2.05 22.83
C GLY A 202 -9.98 2.55 21.50
N GLY A 203 -9.32 1.68 20.76
CA GLY A 203 -8.87 1.98 19.41
C GLY A 203 -8.48 0.74 18.63
N HIS A 204 -8.28 0.93 17.34
CA HIS A 204 -7.81 -0.12 16.42
C HIS A 204 -6.50 0.28 15.75
N SER A 205 -5.58 -0.67 15.54
CA SER A 205 -4.30 -0.43 14.87
C SER A 205 -3.53 0.73 15.52
N SER A 206 -3.08 1.74 14.77
CA SER A 206 -2.46 2.95 15.34
C SER A 206 -3.30 3.62 16.44
N GLY A 207 -4.64 3.52 16.40
CA GLY A 207 -5.50 3.98 17.49
C GLY A 207 -5.34 3.15 18.78
N ALA A 208 -5.12 1.84 18.67
CA ALA A 208 -4.78 0.99 19.82
C ALA A 208 -3.38 1.29 20.36
N VAL A 209 -2.42 1.63 19.47
CA VAL A 209 -1.10 2.13 19.87
C VAL A 209 -1.24 3.40 20.72
N GLN A 210 -2.12 4.32 20.32
CA GLN A 210 -2.40 5.55 21.07
C GLN A 210 -3.08 5.30 22.43
N VAL A 211 -4.04 4.36 22.49
CA VAL A 211 -4.61 3.89 23.76
C VAL A 211 -3.50 3.45 24.70
N ASP A 212 -2.55 2.68 24.18
CA ASP A 212 -1.50 2.14 25.01
C ASP A 212 -0.50 3.20 25.46
N HIS A 213 -0.08 4.11 24.58
CA HIS A 213 0.75 5.27 24.95
C HIS A 213 0.14 6.05 26.12
N TYR A 214 -1.16 6.33 26.05
CA TYR A 214 -1.88 7.01 27.13
C TYR A 214 -1.79 6.23 28.47
N LEU A 215 -1.94 4.90 28.46
CA LEU A 215 -1.86 4.08 29.67
C LEU A 215 -0.44 4.03 30.28
N TRP A 216 0.60 4.09 29.46
CA TRP A 216 1.99 4.19 29.92
C TRP A 216 2.35 5.56 30.50
N ASN A 217 1.72 6.62 29.98
CA ASN A 217 1.94 8.00 30.39
C ASN A 217 1.10 8.37 31.63
N HIS A 218 -0.04 7.70 31.83
CA HIS A 218 -0.98 7.95 32.92
C HIS A 218 -1.23 6.70 33.79
N PRO A 219 -0.26 6.27 34.61
CA PRO A 219 -0.40 5.10 35.47
C PRO A 219 -1.55 5.21 36.47
N ASP A 220 -1.93 6.41 36.89
CA ASP A 220 -3.06 6.68 37.79
C ASP A 220 -4.31 7.21 37.05
N THR A 221 -4.48 6.84 35.79
CA THR A 221 -5.57 7.35 34.95
C THR A 221 -6.96 7.09 35.52
N PHE A 222 -7.92 7.95 35.13
CA PHE A 222 -9.34 7.86 35.47
C PHE A 222 -10.15 6.86 34.65
N LEU A 223 -9.54 6.28 33.61
CA LEU A 223 -10.22 5.32 32.76
C LEU A 223 -10.78 4.15 33.57
N LYS A 224 -11.97 3.69 33.19
CA LYS A 224 -12.63 2.51 33.78
C LYS A 224 -12.37 1.24 32.99
N GLY A 225 -11.87 1.35 31.77
CA GLY A 225 -11.47 0.23 30.92
C GLY A 225 -10.70 0.72 29.71
N ALA A 226 -9.93 -0.18 29.10
CA ALA A 226 -9.18 0.08 27.88
C ALA A 226 -9.41 -1.04 26.84
N VAL A 227 -9.44 -0.69 25.56
CA VAL A 227 -9.59 -1.64 24.44
C VAL A 227 -8.49 -1.43 23.41
N GLU A 228 -7.69 -2.47 23.17
CA GLU A 228 -6.61 -2.46 22.17
C GLU A 228 -6.90 -3.50 21.09
N MET A 229 -7.44 -3.05 19.95
CA MET A 229 -7.72 -3.93 18.81
C MET A 229 -6.52 -3.90 17.85
N SER A 230 -5.90 -5.05 17.66
CA SER A 230 -4.90 -5.30 16.61
C SER A 230 -3.63 -4.43 16.66
N ALA A 231 -3.22 -3.89 17.81
CA ALA A 231 -1.88 -3.28 18.03
C ALA A 231 -1.71 -2.78 19.48
N ASN A 232 -0.48 -2.39 19.85
CA ASN A 232 -0.16 -1.70 21.10
C ASN A 232 1.14 -0.88 20.99
N ALA A 233 1.68 -0.33 22.08
CA ALA A 233 2.88 0.55 22.05
C ALA A 233 4.18 -0.15 21.58
N MET A 234 4.18 -1.47 21.44
CA MET A 234 5.26 -2.27 20.85
C MET A 234 5.01 -2.64 19.38
N SER A 235 3.87 -2.27 18.80
CA SER A 235 3.58 -2.43 17.37
C SER A 235 4.34 -1.38 16.55
N GLY A 236 5.28 -1.83 15.72
CA GLY A 236 6.27 -0.95 15.09
C GLY A 236 7.43 -0.60 16.01
N PRO A 237 8.13 -1.62 16.54
CA PRO A 237 9.26 -1.39 17.40
C PRO A 237 10.46 -0.72 16.69
N GLY A 238 10.50 -0.65 15.36
CA GLY A 238 11.45 0.17 14.60
C GLY A 238 11.04 1.64 14.53
N TYR A 239 12.00 2.57 14.65
CA TYR A 239 11.78 3.98 14.35
C TYR A 239 12.98 4.59 13.61
N ALA A 240 12.69 5.61 12.79
CA ALA A 240 13.71 6.26 11.97
C ALA A 240 14.57 7.25 12.77
N PRO A 241 15.84 7.44 12.40
CA PRO A 241 16.71 8.48 12.93
C PRO A 241 16.12 9.90 12.82
N THR A 242 16.54 10.76 13.75
CA THR A 242 16.18 12.19 13.74
C THR A 242 16.53 12.84 12.40
N ASN A 243 15.59 13.63 11.87
CA ASN A 243 15.63 14.32 10.59
C ASN A 243 15.63 13.43 9.33
N GLU A 244 15.71 12.09 9.40
CA GLU A 244 15.89 11.28 8.18
C GLU A 244 14.71 11.45 7.20
N ALA A 245 13.49 11.14 7.65
CA ALA A 245 12.28 11.34 6.84
C ALA A 245 11.99 12.83 6.55
N LEU A 246 12.22 13.71 7.53
CA LEU A 246 12.00 15.15 7.39
C LEU A 246 12.90 15.78 6.31
N ASN A 247 14.17 15.36 6.24
CA ASN A 247 15.11 15.85 5.23
C ASN A 247 14.74 15.42 3.81
N ALA A 248 14.19 14.21 3.66
CA ALA A 248 13.73 13.69 2.38
C ALA A 248 12.55 14.51 1.84
N VAL A 249 11.56 14.80 2.70
CA VAL A 249 10.42 15.65 2.35
C VAL A 249 10.85 17.11 2.13
N ALA A 250 11.72 17.65 2.99
CA ALA A 250 12.19 19.03 2.86
C ALA A 250 12.89 19.30 1.53
N GLU A 251 13.67 18.34 1.03
CA GLU A 251 14.33 18.45 -0.27
C GLU A 251 13.34 18.54 -1.43
N GLU A 252 12.24 17.77 -1.41
CA GLU A 252 11.23 17.77 -2.48
C GLU A 252 10.41 19.06 -2.53
N VAL A 253 10.24 19.74 -1.39
CA VAL A 253 9.51 21.03 -1.31
C VAL A 253 10.44 22.25 -1.32
N GLY A 254 11.75 22.05 -1.53
CA GLY A 254 12.73 23.13 -1.65
C GLY A 254 13.13 23.81 -0.34
N CYS A 255 12.91 23.16 0.79
CA CYS A 255 13.32 23.65 2.12
C CYS A 255 14.73 23.17 2.51
N PRO A 256 15.45 23.95 3.34
CA PRO A 256 16.80 23.58 3.79
C PRO A 256 16.77 22.36 4.72
N LYS A 257 17.93 21.72 4.89
CA LYS A 257 18.18 20.70 5.92
C LYS A 257 18.86 21.34 7.12
N GLY A 258 18.47 20.96 8.33
CA GLY A 258 18.99 21.57 9.56
C GLY A 258 18.45 22.97 9.80
N LYS A 259 19.22 23.86 10.43
CA LYS A 259 18.73 25.15 10.95
C LYS A 259 17.85 25.95 9.96
N GLY A 260 16.63 26.28 10.37
CA GLY A 260 15.63 27.00 9.58
C GLY A 260 14.74 26.07 8.74
N GLN A 261 14.87 24.75 8.89
CA GLN A 261 14.08 23.76 8.16
C GLN A 261 12.62 23.85 8.57
N LEU A 262 12.31 23.89 9.86
CA LEU A 262 10.91 23.95 10.29
C LEU A 262 10.27 25.28 9.93
N ASP A 263 11.00 26.39 10.06
CA ASP A 263 10.49 27.70 9.67
C ASP A 263 10.11 27.73 8.18
N CYS A 264 10.94 27.16 7.30
CA CYS A 264 10.60 27.00 5.89
C CYS A 264 9.38 26.09 5.69
N LEU A 265 9.35 24.92 6.33
CA LEU A 265 8.28 23.95 6.16
C LEU A 265 6.94 24.41 6.77
N ARG A 266 6.93 25.38 7.70
CA ARG A 266 5.67 26.00 8.18
C ARG A 266 4.98 26.84 7.11
N GLU A 267 5.73 27.40 6.16
CA GLU A 267 5.18 28.18 5.04
C GLU A 267 4.69 27.31 3.87
N VAL A 268 4.99 26.01 3.88
CA VAL A 268 4.58 25.08 2.82
C VAL A 268 3.09 24.78 2.95
N ASP A 269 2.36 24.85 1.83
CA ASP A 269 0.96 24.47 1.76
C ASP A 269 0.78 22.99 2.09
N VAL A 270 -0.33 22.66 2.75
CA VAL A 270 -0.62 21.29 3.21
C VAL A 270 -0.58 20.28 2.06
N TYR A 271 -1.13 20.62 0.89
CA TYR A 271 -1.16 19.72 -0.26
C TYR A 271 0.19 19.64 -0.98
N ALA A 272 1.06 20.64 -0.82
CA ALA A 272 2.41 20.60 -1.38
C ALA A 272 3.29 19.55 -0.71
N PHE A 273 2.93 19.07 0.48
CA PHE A 273 3.59 17.93 1.11
C PHE A 273 3.32 16.60 0.42
N GLN A 274 2.34 16.48 -0.47
CA GLN A 274 2.00 15.23 -1.18
C GLN A 274 3.01 14.90 -2.30
N THR A 275 4.29 14.85 -1.94
CA THR A 275 5.44 14.54 -2.78
C THR A 275 5.62 13.03 -2.99
N ALA A 276 6.60 12.62 -3.79
CA ALA A 276 6.84 11.20 -4.06
C ALA A 276 7.26 10.44 -2.81
N ASN A 277 8.17 10.99 -1.98
CA ASN A 277 8.54 10.33 -0.73
C ASN A 277 7.40 10.34 0.29
N PHE A 278 6.64 11.44 0.40
CA PHE A 278 5.50 11.53 1.31
C PHE A 278 4.37 10.56 0.97
N ASN A 279 4.21 10.21 -0.31
CA ASN A 279 3.20 9.25 -0.76
C ASN A 279 3.73 7.80 -0.84
N SER A 280 4.93 7.53 -0.32
CA SER A 280 5.54 6.19 -0.29
C SER A 280 5.63 5.62 1.13
N THR A 281 6.24 4.44 1.28
CA THR A 281 6.52 3.80 2.57
C THR A 281 7.35 4.68 3.52
N PHE A 282 8.12 5.65 2.99
CA PHE A 282 8.81 6.68 3.79
C PHE A 282 7.90 7.45 4.74
N ASN A 283 6.61 7.59 4.43
CA ASN A 283 5.67 8.28 5.31
C ASN A 283 5.50 7.56 6.67
N THR A 284 5.60 6.23 6.66
CA THR A 284 5.52 5.42 7.90
C THR A 284 6.68 5.66 8.86
N TRP A 285 7.73 6.37 8.42
CA TRP A 285 8.87 6.74 9.25
C TRP A 285 8.58 7.96 10.14
N PHE A 286 7.49 8.70 9.88
CA PHE A 286 6.98 9.73 10.78
C PHE A 286 6.21 9.09 11.95
N THR A 287 6.93 8.30 12.75
CA THR A 287 6.43 7.63 13.96
C THR A 287 6.87 8.39 15.22
N PRO A 288 6.15 8.28 16.35
CA PRO A 288 6.53 8.94 17.60
C PRO A 288 7.97 8.63 18.02
N VAL A 289 8.74 9.65 18.39
CA VAL A 289 10.11 9.53 18.89
C VAL A 289 10.14 8.98 20.31
N ILE A 290 11.21 8.29 20.69
CA ILE A 290 11.44 7.93 22.08
C ILE A 290 11.95 9.16 22.83
N ASP A 291 11.11 9.71 23.69
CA ASP A 291 11.41 10.88 24.53
C ASP A 291 11.39 10.56 26.03
N GLU A 292 11.05 9.32 26.43
CA GLU A 292 10.84 8.90 27.82
C GLU A 292 9.75 9.68 28.56
N ILE A 293 8.92 10.43 27.82
CA ILE A 293 7.80 11.22 28.32
C ILE A 293 6.51 10.64 27.76
N THR A 294 6.38 10.62 26.43
CA THR A 294 5.19 10.17 25.70
C THR A 294 5.37 8.78 25.08
N ARG A 295 6.60 8.41 24.69
CA ARG A 295 6.98 7.04 24.26
C ARG A 295 8.26 6.62 24.99
N HIS A 296 8.25 5.38 25.47
CA HIS A 296 9.29 4.86 26.37
C HIS A 296 10.09 3.73 25.71
N SER A 297 11.38 3.63 26.03
CA SER A 297 12.24 2.56 25.52
C SER A 297 12.13 1.23 26.28
N ASN A 298 11.66 1.24 27.54
CA ASN A 298 11.70 0.06 28.40
C ASN A 298 10.40 -0.18 29.18
N TYR A 299 9.39 -0.71 28.47
CA TYR A 299 8.08 -1.03 29.04
C TYR A 299 8.13 -2.08 30.16
N ALA A 300 8.98 -3.10 30.05
CA ALA A 300 9.12 -4.13 31.08
C ALA A 300 9.61 -3.53 32.42
N ALA A 301 10.58 -2.62 32.38
CA ALA A 301 11.09 -1.94 33.57
C ALA A 301 10.09 -0.93 34.14
N ARG A 302 9.30 -0.25 33.29
CA ARG A 302 8.21 0.61 33.75
C ARG A 302 7.13 -0.19 34.46
N PHE A 303 6.69 -1.29 33.86
CA PHE A 303 5.68 -2.17 34.43
C PHE A 303 6.12 -2.73 35.79
N SER A 304 7.38 -3.20 35.91
CA SER A 304 7.89 -3.74 37.18
C SER A 304 7.99 -2.70 38.30
N ARG A 305 8.11 -1.41 37.96
CA ARG A 305 8.06 -0.29 38.90
C ARG A 305 6.65 0.23 39.18
N GLY A 306 5.61 -0.40 38.63
CA GLY A 306 4.22 0.08 38.76
C GLY A 306 3.93 1.35 37.95
N GLN A 307 4.77 1.69 36.97
CA GLN A 307 4.60 2.87 36.11
C GLN A 307 3.73 2.54 34.88
N TYR A 308 2.59 1.92 35.14
CA TYR A 308 1.56 1.58 34.15
C TYR A 308 0.21 1.44 34.83
N ALA A 309 -0.87 1.73 34.10
CA ALA A 309 -2.26 1.71 34.57
C ALA A 309 -2.81 0.29 34.82
N SER A 310 -2.20 -0.44 35.76
CA SER A 310 -2.54 -1.83 36.07
C SER A 310 -3.94 -2.02 36.67
N HIS A 311 -4.54 -0.96 37.23
CA HIS A 311 -5.91 -0.97 37.76
C HIS A 311 -6.99 -0.93 36.68
N VAL A 312 -6.65 -0.56 35.44
CA VAL A 312 -7.61 -0.44 34.33
C VAL A 312 -7.83 -1.83 33.70
N PRO A 313 -9.05 -2.39 33.68
CA PRO A 313 -9.35 -3.62 32.96
C PRO A 313 -9.14 -3.46 31.45
N MET A 314 -8.54 -4.45 30.79
CA MET A 314 -8.10 -4.39 29.39
C MET A 314 -8.73 -5.49 28.54
N LEU A 315 -9.34 -5.13 27.41
CA LEU A 315 -9.72 -6.05 26.35
C LEU A 315 -8.77 -5.86 25.16
N THR A 316 -8.07 -6.91 24.73
CA THR A 316 -7.19 -6.84 23.57
C THR A 316 -7.41 -8.03 22.64
N GLY A 317 -6.93 -7.95 21.41
CA GLY A 317 -7.01 -9.06 20.47
C GLY A 317 -6.53 -8.65 19.09
N THR A 318 -6.59 -9.61 18.18
CA THR A 318 -6.13 -9.46 16.80
C THR A 318 -7.06 -10.22 15.85
N SER A 319 -7.02 -9.88 14.57
CA SER A 319 -7.56 -10.72 13.51
C SER A 319 -6.62 -11.91 13.24
N ASP A 320 -7.12 -13.00 12.65
CA ASP A 320 -6.30 -14.19 12.39
C ASP A 320 -5.27 -13.95 11.29
N GLY A 321 -5.68 -13.32 10.19
CA GLY A 321 -4.79 -12.96 9.08
C GLY A 321 -4.34 -11.51 9.08
N GLU A 322 -3.87 -10.95 10.20
CA GLU A 322 -3.39 -9.54 10.30
C GLU A 322 -2.51 -9.12 9.11
N GLY A 323 -1.63 -10.02 8.68
CA GLY A 323 -0.68 -9.79 7.60
C GLY A 323 -1.22 -9.83 6.17
N THR A 324 -2.42 -10.38 5.96
CA THR A 324 -2.92 -10.73 4.63
C THR A 324 -3.12 -9.50 3.75
N ILE A 325 -3.63 -8.39 4.28
CA ILE A 325 -3.77 -7.15 3.50
C ILE A 325 -2.39 -6.54 3.17
N PHE A 326 -1.41 -6.70 4.07
CA PHE A 326 -0.07 -6.14 3.89
C PHE A 326 0.75 -6.91 2.85
N SER A 327 0.39 -8.15 2.50
CA SER A 327 0.99 -8.82 1.34
C SER A 327 0.64 -8.11 0.03
N LEU A 328 -0.48 -7.38 -0.05
CA LEU A 328 -0.81 -6.58 -1.23
C LEU A 328 -0.02 -5.27 -1.25
N VAL A 329 0.19 -4.68 -0.08
CA VAL A 329 0.94 -3.42 0.08
C VAL A 329 2.41 -3.63 -0.26
N TYR A 330 3.04 -4.66 0.32
CA TYR A 330 4.47 -4.91 0.18
C TYR A 330 4.82 -5.97 -0.87
N GLY A 331 3.83 -6.61 -1.49
CA GLY A 331 4.04 -7.67 -2.47
C GLY A 331 4.78 -7.21 -3.73
N ALA A 332 4.63 -5.94 -4.13
CA ALA A 332 5.36 -5.36 -5.26
C ALA A 332 6.86 -5.15 -4.97
N GLU A 333 7.22 -4.98 -3.69
CA GLU A 333 8.59 -4.73 -3.24
C GLU A 333 9.36 -6.03 -2.96
N ASN A 334 8.67 -7.18 -3.04
CA ASN A 334 9.16 -8.41 -2.47
C ASN A 334 9.02 -9.62 -3.40
N SER A 335 10.13 -9.95 -4.04
CA SER A 335 10.31 -11.20 -4.78
C SER A 335 11.10 -12.27 -4.02
N ASP A 336 11.65 -11.94 -2.84
CA ASP A 336 12.51 -12.83 -2.04
C ASP A 336 12.43 -12.48 -0.55
N PHE A 337 11.85 -13.40 0.24
CA PHE A 337 11.72 -13.26 1.68
C PHE A 337 13.06 -13.09 2.42
N SER A 338 14.17 -13.62 1.90
CA SER A 338 15.49 -13.49 2.54
C SER A 338 15.99 -12.04 2.49
N SER A 339 15.68 -11.33 1.41
CA SER A 339 15.94 -9.89 1.32
C SER A 339 14.94 -9.08 2.14
N TRP A 340 13.67 -9.49 2.16
CA TRP A 340 12.59 -8.82 2.89
C TRP A 340 12.87 -8.67 4.38
N ILE A 341 13.28 -9.75 5.07
CA ILE A 341 13.54 -9.72 6.52
C ILE A 341 14.67 -8.75 6.92
N ASN A 342 15.43 -8.24 5.94
CA ASN A 342 16.47 -7.25 6.13
C ASN A 342 16.01 -5.81 5.77
N THR A 343 14.70 -5.57 5.61
CA THR A 343 14.14 -4.23 5.33
C THR A 343 13.66 -3.53 6.62
N PHE A 344 13.47 -2.21 6.53
CA PHE A 344 12.87 -1.43 7.63
C PHE A 344 11.46 -1.93 7.97
N ASP A 345 10.65 -2.23 6.96
CA ASP A 345 9.25 -2.63 7.14
C ASP A 345 9.10 -4.00 7.80
N ALA A 346 10.02 -4.94 7.54
CA ALA A 346 9.99 -6.26 8.19
C ALA A 346 10.19 -6.19 9.71
N ASP A 347 10.91 -5.18 10.21
CA ASP A 347 11.07 -4.83 11.63
C ASP A 347 11.62 -5.95 12.54
N VAL A 348 12.60 -6.71 12.04
CA VAL A 348 13.15 -7.91 12.70
C VAL A 348 14.66 -7.84 12.99
N ALA A 349 15.24 -6.64 13.06
CA ALA A 349 16.69 -6.39 13.23
C ALA A 349 17.40 -7.13 14.39
N HIS A 350 16.66 -7.68 15.36
CA HIS A 350 17.21 -8.43 16.50
C HIS A 350 16.90 -9.92 16.48
N ILE A 351 16.20 -10.42 15.47
CA ILE A 351 15.84 -11.82 15.32
C ILE A 351 16.79 -12.47 14.31
N PRO A 352 17.47 -13.57 14.66
CA PRO A 352 18.32 -14.27 13.70
C PRO A 352 17.55 -14.75 12.46
N ASP A 353 18.07 -14.48 11.27
CA ASP A 353 17.47 -14.85 9.97
C ASP A 353 17.08 -16.33 9.91
N LYS A 354 17.94 -17.21 10.46
CA LYS A 354 17.68 -18.65 10.49
C LYS A 354 16.39 -19.00 11.25
N LEU A 355 16.05 -18.27 12.32
CA LEU A 355 14.80 -18.50 13.04
C LEU A 355 13.60 -18.06 12.21
N LEU A 356 13.68 -16.92 11.52
CA LEU A 356 12.63 -16.42 10.64
C LEU A 356 12.42 -17.35 9.44
N LEU A 357 13.49 -17.75 8.76
CA LEU A 357 13.44 -18.67 7.62
C LEU A 357 12.87 -20.05 8.00
N ASN A 358 13.10 -20.51 9.23
CA ASN A 358 12.52 -21.75 9.73
C ASN A 358 11.05 -21.61 10.17
N ALA A 359 10.67 -20.44 10.68
CA ALA A 359 9.31 -20.16 11.15
C ALA A 359 8.34 -19.89 10.00
N TYR A 360 8.79 -19.24 8.92
CA TYR A 360 8.01 -18.97 7.72
C TYR A 360 8.62 -19.76 6.57
N LYS A 361 8.17 -20.99 6.31
CA LYS A 361 8.69 -21.81 5.20
C LYS A 361 7.95 -21.47 3.92
N SER A 362 8.66 -21.41 2.78
CA SER A 362 8.01 -21.12 1.48
C SER A 362 6.95 -22.13 1.10
N SER A 363 7.05 -23.39 1.55
CA SER A 363 6.04 -24.44 1.32
C SER A 363 4.67 -24.15 1.93
N ASP A 364 4.61 -23.24 2.91
CA ASP A 364 3.42 -22.98 3.70
C ASP A 364 2.58 -21.84 3.11
N TYR A 365 3.07 -21.18 2.05
CA TYR A 365 2.45 -20.00 1.44
C TYR A 365 2.39 -20.11 -0.08
N GLU A 366 1.30 -19.60 -0.67
CA GLU A 366 1.11 -19.62 -2.14
C GLU A 366 2.06 -18.64 -2.87
N SER A 367 2.58 -17.63 -2.16
CA SER A 367 3.53 -16.65 -2.71
C SER A 367 4.46 -16.09 -1.64
N GLU A 368 5.61 -15.55 -2.05
CA GLU A 368 6.52 -14.83 -1.15
C GLU A 368 5.88 -13.54 -0.59
N ALA A 369 4.96 -12.92 -1.34
CA ALA A 369 4.19 -11.77 -0.85
C ALA A 369 3.33 -12.17 0.37
N LEU A 370 2.58 -13.28 0.28
CA LEU A 370 1.77 -13.79 1.41
C LEU A 370 2.63 -14.20 2.59
N ARG A 371 3.77 -14.86 2.34
CA ARG A 371 4.75 -15.23 3.38
C ARG A 371 5.26 -14.01 4.14
N SER A 372 5.55 -12.94 3.42
CA SER A 372 6.07 -11.69 3.97
C SER A 372 5.00 -10.88 4.66
N GLY A 373 3.78 -10.87 4.12
CA GLY A 373 2.60 -10.34 4.79
C GLY A 373 2.37 -11.03 6.12
N ALA A 374 2.37 -12.36 6.16
CA ALA A 374 2.24 -13.13 7.41
C ALA A 374 3.32 -12.78 8.44
N GLN A 375 4.60 -12.71 8.01
CA GLN A 375 5.69 -12.27 8.88
C GLN A 375 5.49 -10.84 9.40
N TYR A 376 5.10 -9.91 8.53
CA TYR A 376 4.81 -8.53 8.91
C TYR A 376 3.65 -8.47 9.92
N GLY A 377 2.59 -9.25 9.68
CA GLY A 377 1.43 -9.37 10.57
C GLY A 377 1.82 -9.83 11.97
N ASP A 378 2.75 -10.79 12.05
CA ASP A 378 3.30 -11.24 13.32
C ASP A 378 4.18 -10.17 14.00
N ALA A 379 5.13 -9.59 13.25
CA ALA A 379 6.06 -8.60 13.77
C ALA A 379 5.37 -7.32 14.27
N ARG A 380 4.32 -6.86 13.56
CA ARG A 380 3.64 -5.59 13.86
C ARG A 380 2.40 -5.76 14.73
N PHE A 381 1.73 -6.90 14.73
CA PHE A 381 0.44 -7.05 15.42
C PHE A 381 0.41 -8.22 16.39
N ASN A 382 0.50 -9.47 15.91
CA ASN A 382 0.28 -10.64 16.76
C ASN A 382 1.29 -10.73 17.91
N CYS A 383 2.57 -10.54 17.60
CA CYS A 383 3.64 -10.77 18.57
C CYS A 383 3.83 -9.60 19.55
N PRO A 384 3.71 -8.32 19.15
CA PRO A 384 3.62 -7.23 20.11
C PRO A 384 2.45 -7.35 21.08
N VAL A 385 1.27 -7.76 20.59
CA VAL A 385 0.08 -8.02 21.43
C VAL A 385 0.35 -9.16 22.42
N ASP A 386 0.91 -10.28 21.94
CA ASP A 386 1.26 -11.41 22.79
C ASP A 386 2.32 -11.06 23.87
N TYR A 387 3.33 -10.27 23.49
CA TYR A 387 4.43 -9.87 24.37
C TYR A 387 3.94 -8.99 25.54
N LEU A 388 3.18 -7.92 25.26
CA LEU A 388 2.67 -7.06 26.33
C LEU A 388 1.59 -7.75 27.16
N LEU A 389 0.82 -8.68 26.57
CA LEU A 389 -0.14 -9.51 27.29
C LEU A 389 0.54 -10.33 28.41
N ASP A 390 1.74 -10.88 28.15
CA ASP A 390 2.51 -11.64 29.15
C ASP A 390 3.04 -10.78 30.30
N LEU A 391 3.37 -9.53 30.01
CA LEU A 391 3.76 -8.55 31.03
C LEU A 391 2.54 -8.16 31.88
N ARG A 392 1.44 -7.79 31.21
CA ARG A 392 0.24 -7.21 31.84
C ARG A 392 -0.58 -8.19 32.66
N SER A 393 -0.82 -9.38 32.14
CA SER A 393 -1.71 -10.38 32.77
C SER A 393 -1.30 -10.81 34.19
N ARG A 394 -0.08 -10.46 34.61
CA ARG A 394 0.42 -10.68 35.99
C ARG A 394 -0.24 -9.78 37.03
N GLN A 395 -0.70 -8.58 36.65
CA GLN A 395 -1.22 -7.57 37.58
C GLN A 395 -2.48 -6.85 37.06
N GLN A 396 -2.65 -6.76 35.75
CA GLN A 396 -3.82 -6.16 35.10
C GLN A 396 -4.84 -7.24 34.74
N ASN A 397 -6.13 -6.97 34.97
CA ASN A 397 -7.19 -7.84 34.46
C ASN A 397 -7.28 -7.68 32.93
N THR A 398 -6.85 -8.71 32.20
CA THR A 398 -6.79 -8.66 30.73
C THR A 398 -7.53 -9.84 30.11
N TRP A 399 -8.30 -9.56 29.07
CA TRP A 399 -8.97 -10.55 28.23
C TRP A 399 -8.45 -10.44 26.80
N VAL A 400 -8.25 -11.59 26.15
CA VAL A 400 -7.75 -11.66 24.77
C VAL A 400 -8.74 -12.37 23.86
N TYR A 401 -8.89 -11.87 22.63
CA TYR A 401 -9.64 -12.51 21.56
C TYR A 401 -8.80 -12.69 20.28
N ARG A 402 -9.26 -13.58 19.41
CA ARG A 402 -8.79 -13.75 18.02
C ARG A 402 -10.00 -13.77 17.09
N PHE A 403 -10.02 -12.89 16.09
CA PHE A 403 -11.15 -12.77 15.16
C PHE A 403 -10.91 -13.55 13.86
N PHE A 404 -11.88 -14.40 13.48
CA PHE A 404 -11.82 -15.32 12.33
C PHE A 404 -12.83 -15.00 11.23
N GLY A 405 -13.64 -13.93 11.37
CA GLY A 405 -14.70 -13.62 10.43
C GLY A 405 -14.15 -13.33 9.04
N ALA A 406 -14.25 -14.34 8.16
CA ALA A 406 -13.72 -14.32 6.80
C ALA A 406 -14.75 -13.72 5.82
N TYR A 407 -14.97 -12.41 5.94
CA TYR A 407 -16.02 -11.71 5.21
C TYR A 407 -15.45 -10.65 4.25
N ASP A 408 -15.19 -11.06 3.02
CA ASP A 408 -14.55 -10.21 2.02
C ASP A 408 -15.36 -8.99 1.59
N ASN A 409 -16.68 -9.00 1.70
CA ASN A 409 -17.52 -7.83 1.42
C ASN A 409 -17.42 -6.74 2.50
N VAL A 410 -16.85 -7.06 3.66
CA VAL A 410 -16.61 -6.11 4.76
C VAL A 410 -15.23 -5.45 4.65
N VAL A 411 -14.33 -6.05 3.87
CA VAL A 411 -13.00 -5.50 3.54
C VAL A 411 -12.93 -5.04 2.08
N GLY A 412 -12.03 -4.10 1.78
CA GLY A 412 -11.93 -3.55 0.42
C GLY A 412 -11.44 -4.56 -0.62
N PRO A 413 -10.32 -5.28 -0.38
CA PRO A 413 -9.80 -6.27 -1.35
C PRO A 413 -10.45 -7.66 -1.17
N PRO A 414 -11.00 -8.26 -2.24
CA PRO A 414 -11.54 -9.63 -2.20
C PRO A 414 -10.50 -10.69 -1.79
N ASN A 415 -10.94 -11.77 -1.16
CA ASN A 415 -10.14 -12.89 -0.69
C ASN A 415 -9.01 -12.51 0.27
N THR A 416 -9.21 -11.49 1.09
CA THR A 416 -8.23 -11.09 2.12
C THR A 416 -8.72 -11.37 3.53
N ALA A 417 -10.02 -11.55 3.75
CA ALA A 417 -10.55 -11.77 5.08
C ALA A 417 -10.27 -13.20 5.61
N PRO A 418 -10.07 -13.37 6.93
CA PRO A 418 -9.95 -12.33 7.94
C PRO A 418 -8.58 -11.62 7.83
N THR A 419 -8.59 -10.28 7.87
CA THR A 419 -7.38 -9.45 7.82
C THR A 419 -7.46 -8.26 8.78
N HIS A 420 -6.38 -7.49 8.88
CA HIS A 420 -6.29 -6.28 9.70
C HIS A 420 -7.50 -5.35 9.49
N GLY A 421 -8.22 -5.04 10.56
CA GLY A 421 -9.39 -4.15 10.56
C GLY A 421 -10.72 -4.81 10.20
N THR A 422 -10.74 -6.09 9.80
CA THR A 422 -11.99 -6.79 9.43
C THR A 422 -12.98 -6.85 10.59
N GLU A 423 -12.50 -6.87 11.83
CA GLU A 423 -13.33 -6.99 13.02
C GLU A 423 -14.02 -5.68 13.43
N VAL A 424 -13.49 -4.51 13.02
CA VAL A 424 -13.95 -3.20 13.49
C VAL A 424 -15.45 -2.96 13.26
N PRO A 425 -16.02 -3.22 12.06
CA PRO A 425 -17.46 -3.04 11.83
C PRO A 425 -18.34 -3.93 12.72
N PHE A 426 -17.86 -5.13 13.08
CA PHE A 426 -18.60 -6.05 13.94
C PHE A 426 -18.67 -5.55 15.39
N PHE A 427 -17.61 -4.91 15.90
CA PHE A 427 -17.62 -4.26 17.22
C PHE A 427 -18.53 -3.02 17.26
N HIS A 428 -18.74 -2.36 16.12
CA HIS A 428 -19.65 -1.21 15.96
C HIS A 428 -21.11 -1.62 15.70
N GLY A 429 -21.39 -2.91 15.51
CA GLY A 429 -22.74 -3.45 15.36
C GLY A 429 -23.23 -3.59 13.91
N GLY A 430 -22.38 -3.33 12.92
CA GLY A 430 -22.65 -3.61 11.51
C GLY A 430 -23.65 -2.66 10.84
N ASN A 431 -24.84 -2.44 11.42
CA ASN A 431 -26.04 -1.92 10.74
C ASN A 431 -25.77 -0.71 9.82
N GLU A 432 -25.28 0.42 10.33
CA GLU A 432 -25.11 1.64 9.52
C GLU A 432 -24.04 1.50 8.44
N CYS A 433 -23.00 0.70 8.69
CA CYS A 433 -21.95 0.41 7.72
C CYS A 433 -22.42 -0.62 6.68
N PHE A 434 -23.09 -1.67 7.14
CA PHE A 434 -23.49 -2.82 6.35
C PHE A 434 -24.66 -2.48 5.41
N ASP A 435 -25.52 -1.54 5.79
CA ASP A 435 -26.59 -1.03 4.91
C ASP A 435 -26.03 -0.38 3.63
N SER A 436 -24.78 0.10 3.66
CA SER A 436 -24.09 0.65 2.48
C SER A 436 -23.35 -0.40 1.64
N LEU A 437 -23.25 -1.64 2.11
CA LEU A 437 -22.54 -2.73 1.47
C LEU A 437 -23.50 -3.65 0.71
N SER A 438 -23.08 -4.15 -0.45
CA SER A 438 -23.82 -5.17 -1.17
C SER A 438 -23.49 -6.58 -0.62
N GLY A 439 -24.49 -7.46 -0.61
CA GLY A 439 -24.28 -8.87 -0.27
C GLY A 439 -24.03 -9.17 1.21
N VAL A 440 -24.40 -8.27 2.13
CA VAL A 440 -24.37 -8.59 3.56
C VAL A 440 -25.39 -9.67 3.88
N THR A 441 -24.92 -10.77 4.47
CA THR A 441 -25.74 -11.94 4.84
C THR A 441 -26.33 -11.78 6.25
N GLU A 442 -27.42 -12.50 6.52
CA GLU A 442 -28.02 -12.55 7.87
C GLU A 442 -27.03 -13.03 8.94
N ALA A 443 -26.15 -13.97 8.59
CA ALA A 443 -25.11 -14.48 9.49
C ALA A 443 -24.10 -13.39 9.89
N GLN A 444 -23.73 -12.52 8.96
CA GLN A 444 -22.82 -11.39 9.22
C GLN A 444 -23.45 -10.37 10.17
N GLN A 445 -24.70 -9.99 9.92
CA GLN A 445 -25.41 -9.06 10.80
C GLN A 445 -25.63 -9.68 12.19
N ALA A 446 -26.02 -10.96 12.25
CA ALA A 446 -26.16 -11.67 13.53
C ALA A 446 -24.85 -11.74 14.33
N LEU A 447 -23.71 -11.93 13.64
CA LEU A 447 -22.39 -11.87 14.27
C LEU A 447 -22.09 -10.47 14.81
N ALA A 448 -22.33 -9.42 14.01
CA ALA A 448 -22.10 -8.04 14.42
C ALA A 448 -22.97 -7.67 15.64
N ASP A 449 -24.26 -8.05 15.62
CA ASP A 449 -25.17 -7.85 16.74
C ASP A 449 -24.68 -8.60 17.99
N SER A 450 -24.26 -9.85 17.85
CA SER A 450 -23.74 -10.66 18.95
C SER A 450 -22.49 -10.03 19.57
N ILE A 451 -21.51 -9.63 18.73
CA ILE A 451 -20.27 -8.99 19.17
C ILE A 451 -20.55 -7.67 19.87
N HIS A 452 -21.31 -6.79 19.21
CA HIS A 452 -21.65 -5.49 19.74
C HIS A 452 -22.44 -5.56 21.05
N ASN A 453 -23.32 -6.56 21.22
CA ASN A 453 -24.07 -6.78 22.45
C ASN A 453 -23.17 -7.03 23.66
N TRP A 454 -22.27 -8.02 23.60
CA TRP A 454 -21.40 -8.31 24.73
C TRP A 454 -20.33 -7.22 24.90
N PHE A 455 -19.91 -6.57 23.83
CA PHE A 455 -18.93 -5.49 23.89
C PHE A 455 -19.50 -4.26 24.62
N VAL A 456 -20.75 -3.87 24.32
CA VAL A 456 -21.45 -2.82 25.07
C VAL A 456 -21.67 -3.20 26.52
N ALA A 457 -22.01 -4.46 26.81
CA ALA A 457 -22.11 -4.94 28.19
C ALA A 457 -20.78 -4.79 28.95
N TRP A 458 -19.66 -5.10 28.29
CA TRP A 458 -18.32 -4.91 28.84
C TRP A 458 -17.98 -3.43 29.07
N ILE A 459 -18.26 -2.53 28.11
CA ILE A 459 -18.05 -1.08 28.29
C ILE A 459 -18.80 -0.56 29.53
N LYS A 460 -20.02 -1.05 29.76
CA LYS A 460 -20.83 -0.68 30.92
C LYS A 460 -20.30 -1.25 32.24
N ASN A 461 -19.52 -2.33 32.21
CA ASN A 461 -18.92 -2.93 33.40
C ASN A 461 -17.60 -3.67 33.08
N PRO A 462 -16.49 -2.94 32.85
CA PRO A 462 -15.24 -3.55 32.38
C PRO A 462 -14.67 -4.59 33.35
N SER A 463 -14.90 -4.40 34.66
CA SER A 463 -14.43 -5.30 35.71
C SER A 463 -15.12 -6.68 35.70
N ALA A 464 -16.33 -6.80 35.13
CA ALA A 464 -17.01 -8.08 34.99
C ALA A 464 -16.42 -8.97 33.89
N GLY A 465 -15.65 -8.37 32.97
CA GLY A 465 -15.14 -9.07 31.80
C GLY A 465 -16.20 -9.32 30.72
N PRO A 466 -15.78 -9.68 29.51
CA PRO A 466 -16.66 -9.86 28.35
C PRO A 466 -17.39 -11.21 28.33
N GLY A 467 -17.34 -11.96 29.44
CA GLY A 467 -17.98 -13.28 29.57
C GLY A 467 -17.07 -14.47 29.25
N TRP A 468 -15.75 -14.27 29.25
CA TRP A 468 -14.77 -15.35 29.23
C TRP A 468 -13.62 -15.11 30.21
N ASN A 469 -12.75 -16.11 30.38
CA ASN A 469 -11.69 -16.09 31.36
C ASN A 469 -10.63 -15.02 31.05
N LYS A 470 -10.06 -14.45 32.11
CA LYS A 470 -8.86 -13.61 32.02
C LYS A 470 -7.68 -14.45 31.55
N VAL A 471 -6.75 -13.83 30.85
CA VAL A 471 -5.48 -14.48 30.51
C VAL A 471 -4.65 -14.66 31.78
N SER A 472 -4.09 -15.87 31.95
CA SER A 472 -3.16 -16.17 33.04
C SER A 472 -1.91 -16.86 32.50
N GLY A 473 -0.78 -16.14 32.51
CA GLY A 473 0.52 -16.68 32.11
C GLY A 473 0.65 -17.05 30.62
N LEU A 474 1.76 -17.69 30.28
CA LEU A 474 2.19 -17.98 28.90
C LEU A 474 1.29 -18.99 28.16
N SER A 475 0.63 -19.89 28.90
CA SER A 475 -0.27 -20.94 28.37
C SER A 475 -1.75 -20.57 28.47
N GLY A 476 -2.07 -19.28 28.59
CA GLY A 476 -3.44 -18.81 28.78
C GLY A 476 -4.39 -19.15 27.62
N GLU A 477 -5.68 -19.02 27.87
CA GLU A 477 -6.72 -19.19 26.84
C GLU A 477 -6.85 -17.94 25.97
N ILE A 478 -7.18 -18.13 24.69
CA ILE A 478 -7.67 -17.10 23.77
C ILE A 478 -9.08 -17.48 23.31
N VAL A 479 -9.96 -16.49 23.19
CA VAL A 479 -11.30 -16.72 22.66
C VAL A 479 -11.34 -16.39 21.18
N LYS A 480 -11.76 -17.37 20.38
CA LYS A 480 -12.02 -17.20 18.96
C LYS A 480 -13.42 -16.62 18.76
N LEU A 481 -13.52 -15.62 17.89
CA LEU A 481 -14.75 -14.92 17.51
C LEU A 481 -14.98 -15.04 16.00
N GLY A 482 -16.23 -15.19 15.57
CA GLY A 482 -16.58 -15.17 14.15
C GLY A 482 -16.02 -16.35 13.35
N VAL A 483 -15.89 -17.53 13.97
CA VAL A 483 -15.33 -18.71 13.30
C VAL A 483 -16.31 -19.20 12.23
N PRO A 484 -15.89 -19.41 10.97
CA PRO A 484 -16.77 -19.89 9.91
C PRO A 484 -17.52 -21.19 10.29
N GLY A 485 -18.83 -21.22 10.08
CA GLY A 485 -19.73 -22.31 10.47
C GLY A 485 -20.06 -22.38 11.97
N ASN A 486 -19.47 -21.50 12.79
CA ASN A 486 -19.74 -21.34 14.23
C ASN A 486 -19.70 -19.85 14.60
N GLU A 487 -20.30 -19.00 13.76
CA GLU A 487 -20.11 -17.55 13.76
C GLU A 487 -20.40 -16.95 15.15
N LEU A 488 -21.53 -17.33 15.73
CA LEU A 488 -22.01 -16.81 17.02
C LEU A 488 -21.36 -17.47 18.24
N ALA A 489 -20.61 -18.55 18.05
CA ALA A 489 -19.98 -19.27 19.14
C ALA A 489 -18.71 -18.55 19.61
N ARG A 490 -18.49 -18.56 20.93
CA ARG A 490 -17.20 -18.21 21.54
C ARG A 490 -16.46 -19.49 21.82
N LEU A 491 -15.39 -19.74 21.07
CA LEU A 491 -14.63 -20.99 21.18
C LEU A 491 -13.30 -20.71 21.86
N ASN A 492 -12.98 -21.48 22.91
CA ASN A 492 -11.68 -21.38 23.55
C ASN A 492 -10.61 -22.05 22.69
N ALA A 493 -9.42 -21.49 22.69
CA ALA A 493 -8.21 -22.10 22.18
C ALA A 493 -7.01 -21.79 23.08
N SER A 494 -5.93 -22.56 22.92
CA SER A 494 -4.67 -22.27 23.61
C SER A 494 -3.95 -21.12 22.91
N ARG A 495 -3.37 -20.18 23.67
CA ARG A 495 -2.46 -19.17 23.12
C ARG A 495 -1.32 -19.79 22.33
N GLN A 496 -0.79 -20.93 22.75
CA GLN A 496 0.32 -21.61 22.07
C GLN A 496 -0.02 -22.01 20.63
N GLN A 497 -1.30 -22.31 20.35
CA GLN A 497 -1.75 -22.71 19.02
C GLN A 497 -1.58 -21.59 17.99
N TYR A 498 -1.78 -20.34 18.40
CA TYR A 498 -1.80 -19.18 17.49
C TYR A 498 -0.58 -18.27 17.65
N ASN A 499 0.01 -18.23 18.84
CA ASN A 499 1.11 -17.32 19.17
C ASN A 499 2.42 -18.07 19.41
N GLY A 500 2.52 -19.35 19.01
CA GLY A 500 3.74 -20.15 19.19
C GLY A 500 4.97 -19.56 18.49
N VAL A 501 4.79 -18.97 17.30
CA VAL A 501 5.86 -18.23 16.60
C VAL A 501 6.28 -17.00 17.40
N CYS A 502 5.32 -16.23 17.92
CA CYS A 502 5.61 -15.07 18.76
C CYS A 502 6.45 -15.46 19.98
N GLN A 503 6.04 -16.51 20.68
CA GLN A 503 6.73 -16.99 21.88
C GLN A 503 8.13 -17.54 21.60
N ALA A 504 8.32 -18.27 20.49
CA ALA A 504 9.58 -18.93 20.17
C ALA A 504 10.58 -18.03 19.44
N VAL A 505 10.10 -17.09 18.60
CA VAL A 505 10.94 -16.34 17.66
C VAL A 505 11.06 -14.87 18.06
N TYR A 506 9.96 -14.21 18.40
CA TYR A 506 9.92 -12.76 18.63
C TYR A 506 10.16 -12.37 20.08
N ASN A 507 9.50 -13.04 21.03
CA ASN A 507 9.57 -12.70 22.47
C ASN A 507 10.99 -12.63 23.03
N PRO A 508 11.96 -13.51 22.66
CA PRO A 508 13.34 -13.38 23.10
C PRO A 508 14.07 -12.12 22.63
N ALA A 509 13.58 -11.47 21.57
CA ALA A 509 14.17 -10.26 21.01
C ALA A 509 13.51 -8.97 21.49
N PHE A 510 12.22 -8.98 21.88
CA PHE A 510 11.46 -7.76 22.20
C PHE A 510 12.06 -6.87 23.29
N SER A 511 12.83 -7.40 24.24
CA SER A 511 13.50 -6.57 25.24
C SER A 511 14.62 -5.67 24.69
N ARG A 512 15.06 -5.90 23.44
CA ARG A 512 16.05 -5.08 22.72
C ARG A 512 15.41 -4.01 21.84
N TYR A 513 14.08 -4.00 21.76
CA TYR A 513 13.31 -3.02 21.03
C TYR A 513 12.72 -1.96 21.97
N PRO A 514 12.37 -0.77 21.46
CA PRO A 514 12.49 -0.33 20.07
C PRO A 514 13.93 -0.11 19.58
N VAL A 515 14.15 -0.16 18.25
CA VAL A 515 15.46 0.00 17.63
C VAL A 515 15.46 1.14 16.61
N VAL A 516 16.52 1.95 16.61
CA VAL A 516 16.77 2.95 15.57
C VAL A 516 17.24 2.22 14.31
N GLN A 517 16.50 2.36 13.22
CA GLN A 517 16.87 1.75 11.93
C GLN A 517 17.14 2.85 10.90
N SER A 518 18.41 3.03 10.51
CA SER A 518 18.77 3.88 9.37
C SER A 518 18.88 3.05 8.11
N VAL A 519 18.39 3.55 6.98
CA VAL A 519 18.61 2.91 5.68
C VAL A 519 20.07 2.96 5.26
N GLU A 520 20.82 3.99 5.67
CA GLU A 520 22.26 4.08 5.37
C GLU A 520 23.05 2.97 6.09
N ASP A 521 22.73 2.69 7.36
CA ASP A 521 23.38 1.63 8.13
C ASP A 521 22.97 0.23 7.67
N LEU A 522 21.73 0.05 7.25
CA LEU A 522 21.24 -1.18 6.62
C LEU A 522 22.03 -1.49 5.34
N VAL A 523 22.20 -0.49 4.46
CA VAL A 523 22.98 -0.60 3.23
C VAL A 523 24.47 -0.85 3.52
N LYS A 524 25.05 -0.17 4.52
CA LYS A 524 26.44 -0.42 4.96
C LYS A 524 26.63 -1.84 5.49
N ASN A 525 25.68 -2.36 6.26
CA ASN A 525 25.73 -3.72 6.80
C ASN A 525 25.56 -4.79 5.71
N LEU A 526 24.67 -4.57 4.74
CA LEU A 526 24.52 -5.41 3.54
C LEU A 526 25.79 -5.42 2.68
N LEU A 527 26.39 -4.25 2.44
CA LEU A 527 27.65 -4.15 1.70
C LEU A 527 28.84 -4.75 2.48
N GLY A 528 28.86 -4.60 3.80
CA GLY A 528 29.85 -5.19 4.69
C GLY A 528 29.77 -6.72 4.73
N SER A 529 28.57 -7.29 4.76
CA SER A 529 28.36 -8.74 4.74
C SER A 529 28.75 -9.33 3.39
N LEU A 530 28.41 -8.66 2.28
CA LEU A 530 28.88 -9.01 0.94
C LEU A 530 30.42 -8.98 0.85
N LEU A 531 31.07 -7.93 1.35
CA LEU A 531 32.54 -7.83 1.37
C LEU A 531 33.20 -8.92 2.23
N SER A 532 32.60 -9.28 3.37
CA SER A 532 33.12 -10.37 4.23
C SER A 532 32.96 -11.76 3.59
N GLY A 533 31.89 -11.99 2.83
CA GLY A 533 31.67 -13.22 2.05
C GLY A 533 32.60 -13.35 0.85
N TRP A 534 33.03 -12.22 0.27
CA TRP A 534 34.02 -12.19 -0.80
C TRP A 534 35.45 -12.45 -0.30
N ILE A 535 35.83 -11.96 0.88
CA ILE A 535 37.17 -12.19 1.46
C ILE A 535 37.39 -13.65 1.85
N LEU A 536 36.33 -14.39 2.22
CA LEU A 536 36.42 -15.82 2.57
C LEU A 536 36.36 -16.77 1.36
N ARG A 537 35.92 -16.34 0.17
CA ARG A 537 35.81 -17.20 -1.03
C ARG A 537 36.94 -17.04 -2.05
N VAL A 538 37.86 -16.09 -1.85
CA VAL A 538 39.01 -15.88 -2.75
C VAL A 538 40.29 -16.58 -2.23
N GLY A 539 40.24 -17.23 -1.06
CA GLY A 539 41.40 -17.85 -0.40
C GLY A 539 41.67 -19.34 -0.69
N GLU A 540 40.73 -20.09 -1.27
CA GLU A 540 40.88 -21.54 -1.47
C GLU A 540 40.33 -21.99 -2.82
N SER A 541 41.08 -21.80 -3.91
CA SER A 541 40.86 -22.50 -5.19
C SER A 541 42.09 -22.37 -6.10
N CYS A 542 43.24 -22.83 -5.64
CA CYS A 542 44.39 -23.13 -6.49
C CYS A 542 45.23 -24.18 -5.78
N LEU A 543 44.99 -25.45 -6.08
CA LEU A 543 45.96 -26.56 -6.04
C LEU A 543 45.22 -27.87 -6.38
N ILE A 544 45.56 -28.46 -7.53
CA ILE A 544 45.20 -29.81 -7.96
C ILE A 544 46.26 -30.78 -7.43
N PRO A 545 45.89 -31.96 -6.89
CA PRO A 545 46.60 -33.20 -7.26
C PRO A 545 45.64 -34.43 -7.37
N PRO A 546 46.08 -35.67 -7.69
CA PRO A 546 45.69 -36.46 -8.89
C PRO A 546 44.85 -37.73 -8.56
N PRO A 547 44.52 -38.62 -9.53
CA PRO A 547 43.39 -39.54 -9.42
C PRO A 547 43.68 -40.97 -8.91
N ALA A 548 42.58 -41.58 -8.43
CA ALA A 548 42.21 -43.01 -8.35
C ALA A 548 42.73 -43.90 -7.19
N SER A 549 41.80 -44.52 -6.44
CA SER A 549 41.64 -46.00 -6.40
C SER A 549 40.46 -46.50 -5.52
N SER A 550 39.56 -47.26 -6.18
CA SER A 550 38.87 -48.52 -5.80
C SER A 550 38.08 -48.72 -4.48
N GLY A 551 36.80 -49.13 -4.67
CA GLY A 551 36.08 -50.21 -3.95
C GLY A 551 35.10 -49.76 -2.85
N ALA A 552 33.86 -50.25 -2.71
CA ALA A 552 33.10 -51.32 -3.39
C ALA A 552 31.57 -51.17 -3.14
N ALA A 553 30.81 -51.56 -4.17
CA ALA A 553 29.44 -52.11 -4.26
C ALA A 553 28.46 -52.10 -3.05
N THR A 554 27.19 -51.72 -3.30
CA THR A 554 26.09 -52.68 -3.60
C THR A 554 24.78 -52.00 -4.03
N ASP A 555 24.32 -52.45 -5.22
CA ASP A 555 22.97 -52.67 -5.78
C ASP A 555 21.78 -51.68 -5.72
N GLU A 556 21.18 -51.59 -6.91
CA GLU A 556 20.09 -50.80 -7.53
C GLU A 556 18.64 -51.16 -7.08
N PRO A 557 17.54 -50.48 -7.54
CA PRO A 557 17.41 -49.67 -8.76
C PRO A 557 16.82 -48.27 -8.62
N ARG A 558 17.24 -47.43 -9.59
CA ARG A 558 16.69 -46.11 -9.90
C ARG A 558 15.34 -46.26 -10.58
N ASP A 559 14.35 -45.52 -10.11
CA ASP A 559 13.21 -45.13 -10.93
C ASP A 559 13.29 -43.62 -11.22
N VAL A 560 13.10 -43.31 -12.49
CA VAL A 560 13.29 -42.01 -13.11
C VAL A 560 11.92 -41.40 -13.30
N THR A 561 11.61 -40.29 -12.64
CA THR A 561 10.80 -39.18 -13.19
C THR A 561 10.66 -38.04 -12.17
N SER A 562 11.60 -37.11 -12.18
CA SER A 562 11.38 -35.74 -11.70
C SER A 562 11.92 -34.77 -12.73
N ARG A 563 11.04 -33.88 -13.21
CA ARG A 563 11.30 -32.57 -13.85
C ARG A 563 9.92 -31.99 -14.17
N ASN A 564 9.37 -31.15 -13.29
CA ASN A 564 9.40 -29.68 -13.39
C ASN A 564 8.94 -29.15 -14.75
N GLU A 565 7.68 -28.72 -14.83
CA GLU A 565 7.25 -27.62 -15.70
C GLU A 565 6.30 -26.69 -14.93
N SER A 566 6.90 -25.76 -14.18
CA SER A 566 6.32 -24.45 -13.90
C SER A 566 6.59 -23.56 -15.11
N ARG A 567 5.54 -23.07 -15.79
CA ARG A 567 5.67 -21.92 -16.70
C ARG A 567 4.71 -20.82 -16.31
N CYS A 568 5.34 -19.69 -16.03
CA CYS A 568 4.85 -18.42 -15.55
C CYS A 568 3.88 -17.72 -16.53
N GLY A 569 2.88 -17.05 -15.97
CA GLY A 569 2.25 -15.87 -16.57
C GLY A 569 2.91 -14.60 -16.01
N CYS A 570 4.10 -14.25 -16.50
CA CYS A 570 4.80 -13.01 -16.16
C CYS A 570 5.58 -12.49 -17.37
N GLU A 571 4.92 -12.14 -18.47
CA GLU A 571 5.64 -11.63 -19.66
C GLU A 571 5.04 -10.33 -20.24
N SER A 572 3.95 -9.79 -19.71
CA SER A 572 3.27 -8.62 -20.29
C SER A 572 3.68 -7.26 -19.68
N TYR A 573 4.06 -7.21 -18.40
CA TYR A 573 4.21 -5.94 -17.67
C TYR A 573 5.62 -5.33 -17.71
N VAL A 574 6.66 -6.16 -17.85
CA VAL A 574 8.05 -5.71 -17.98
C VAL A 574 8.26 -4.96 -19.29
N VAL A 575 7.57 -5.39 -20.36
CA VAL A 575 7.64 -4.75 -21.68
C VAL A 575 7.01 -3.35 -21.67
N VAL A 576 5.91 -3.15 -20.94
CA VAL A 576 5.24 -1.84 -20.82
C VAL A 576 6.08 -0.87 -19.98
N GLY A 577 6.67 -1.33 -18.86
CA GLY A 577 7.56 -0.52 -18.03
C GLY A 577 8.83 -0.08 -18.76
N PHE A 578 9.38 -0.97 -19.61
CA PHE A 578 10.55 -0.69 -20.44
C PHE A 578 10.25 0.29 -21.58
N VAL A 579 9.10 0.14 -22.27
CA VAL A 579 8.66 1.07 -23.32
C VAL A 579 8.37 2.46 -22.73
N ALA A 580 7.78 2.54 -21.54
CA ALA A 580 7.49 3.81 -20.86
C ALA A 580 8.78 4.56 -20.47
N THR A 581 9.78 3.87 -19.91
CA THR A 581 11.07 4.49 -19.57
C THR A 581 11.85 4.90 -20.83
N ALA A 582 11.77 4.13 -21.92
CA ALA A 582 12.37 4.51 -23.20
C ALA A 582 11.77 5.81 -23.77
N TRP A 583 10.44 6.01 -23.70
CA TRP A 583 9.81 7.25 -24.13
C TRP A 583 10.17 8.45 -23.25
N VAL A 584 10.31 8.26 -21.94
CA VAL A 584 10.76 9.32 -21.01
C VAL A 584 12.17 9.79 -21.34
N VAL A 585 13.08 8.86 -21.68
CA VAL A 585 14.45 9.22 -22.11
C VAL A 585 14.42 9.98 -23.44
N VAL A 586 13.63 9.53 -24.43
CA VAL A 586 13.50 10.19 -25.73
C VAL A 586 12.92 11.61 -25.59
N ILE A 587 11.89 11.79 -24.76
CA ILE A 587 11.24 13.09 -24.52
C ILE A 587 12.18 14.04 -23.77
N SER A 588 12.91 13.54 -22.77
CA SER A 588 13.88 14.34 -21.99
C SER A 588 15.03 14.84 -22.87
N VAL A 589 15.49 13.99 -23.80
CA VAL A 589 16.53 14.33 -24.77
C VAL A 589 16.01 15.32 -25.82
N ALA A 590 14.77 15.16 -26.30
CA ALA A 590 14.13 16.11 -27.22
C ALA A 590 13.88 17.48 -26.58
N ALA A 591 13.43 17.52 -25.32
CA ALA A 591 13.23 18.75 -24.55
C ALA A 591 14.55 19.50 -24.33
N THR A 592 15.61 18.76 -23.96
CA THR A 592 16.95 19.34 -23.78
C THR A 592 17.52 19.87 -25.10
N TYR A 593 17.25 19.21 -26.23
CA TYR A 593 17.60 19.68 -27.57
C TYR A 593 16.87 20.97 -27.94
N CYS A 594 15.56 21.06 -27.74
CA CYS A 594 14.78 22.27 -28.01
C CYS A 594 15.20 23.47 -27.14
N LEU A 595 15.64 23.22 -25.92
CA LEU A 595 16.10 24.26 -24.98
C LEU A 595 17.54 24.71 -25.22
N SER A 596 18.39 23.86 -25.82
CA SER A 596 19.80 24.15 -26.11
C SER A 596 20.05 24.62 -27.56
N TRP A 597 19.03 24.59 -28.43
CA TRP A 597 19.13 25.01 -29.81
C TRP A 597 19.13 26.54 -29.95
N ASP A 598 20.32 27.11 -30.16
CA ASP A 598 20.51 28.50 -30.55
C ASP A 598 20.45 28.63 -32.08
N SER A 599 19.34 29.14 -32.61
CA SER A 599 19.19 29.42 -34.05
C SER A 599 20.04 30.61 -34.54
N GLY A 600 20.89 31.19 -33.69
CA GLY A 600 21.59 32.46 -33.92
C GLY A 600 23.09 32.37 -34.19
N ARG A 601 23.66 31.18 -34.38
CA ARG A 601 25.06 31.03 -34.82
C ARG A 601 25.19 30.07 -36.00
N GLY A 602 24.56 30.45 -37.11
CA GLY A 602 25.18 30.26 -38.41
C GLY A 602 25.76 31.62 -38.81
N ASP A 603 27.08 31.77 -38.76
CA ASP A 603 27.74 32.73 -39.64
C ASP A 603 27.77 32.05 -41.03
N ASP A 604 26.79 32.46 -41.86
CA ASP A 604 26.76 32.64 -43.33
C ASP A 604 27.23 31.48 -44.27
N GLU A 605 26.76 31.26 -45.50
CA GLU A 605 26.01 32.05 -46.50
C GLU A 605 25.12 31.07 -47.29
N ASP A 606 23.79 31.27 -47.28
CA ASP A 606 22.92 31.20 -48.46
C ASP A 606 21.46 31.16 -48.01
N GLY A 607 20.75 32.23 -48.36
CA GLY A 607 19.41 32.50 -47.89
C GLY A 607 18.38 31.52 -48.40
N THR A 608 17.62 30.93 -47.48
CA THR A 608 16.15 30.81 -47.55
C THR A 608 15.63 30.50 -46.14
N LEU A 609 14.94 31.46 -45.51
CA LEU A 609 14.24 31.23 -44.24
C LEU A 609 12.96 30.42 -44.51
N ASN A 610 12.80 29.27 -43.86
CA ASN A 610 11.54 28.55 -43.80
C ASN A 610 10.59 29.22 -42.80
N MET A 611 9.39 29.58 -43.26
CA MET A 611 8.40 30.39 -42.54
C MET A 611 7.77 29.70 -41.31
N VAL A 612 8.14 28.46 -41.02
CA VAL A 612 7.61 27.67 -39.88
C VAL A 612 8.32 28.01 -38.56
N ASP A 613 9.54 28.54 -38.60
CA ASP A 613 10.31 28.88 -37.39
C ASP A 613 9.87 30.18 -36.69
N TYR A 614 9.07 31.04 -37.33
CA TYR A 614 8.75 32.36 -36.77
C TYR A 614 7.58 32.34 -35.77
N VAL A 615 6.67 31.37 -35.87
CA VAL A 615 5.40 31.39 -35.10
C VAL A 615 5.45 30.50 -33.85
N VAL A 616 6.10 29.34 -33.90
CA VAL A 616 6.16 28.40 -32.76
C VAL A 616 7.28 28.76 -31.77
N LEU A 617 8.41 29.29 -32.24
CA LEU A 617 9.58 29.62 -31.40
C LEU A 617 9.56 31.06 -30.84
N GLY A 618 8.64 31.91 -31.30
CA GLY A 618 8.49 33.29 -30.79
C GLY A 618 7.89 33.35 -29.39
N SER A 619 6.98 32.44 -29.06
CA SER A 619 6.24 32.37 -27.79
C SER A 619 7.13 31.86 -26.66
N THR A 620 7.90 30.80 -26.92
CA THR A 620 8.86 30.19 -25.98
C THR A 620 10.06 31.10 -25.69
N ARG A 621 10.54 31.86 -26.69
CA ARG A 621 11.59 32.88 -26.49
C ARG A 621 11.16 34.02 -25.56
N ARG A 622 9.88 34.42 -25.58
CA ARG A 622 9.37 35.53 -24.76
C ARG A 622 9.24 35.13 -23.29
N PHE A 623 8.86 33.87 -23.03
CA PHE A 623 8.83 33.28 -21.69
C PHE A 623 10.25 33.13 -21.10
N GLY A 624 11.18 32.53 -21.85
CA GLY A 624 12.56 32.30 -21.38
C GLY A 624 13.37 33.58 -21.08
N ARG A 625 13.21 34.64 -21.90
CA ARG A 625 13.90 35.94 -21.64
C ARG A 625 13.31 36.72 -20.47
N THR A 626 12.04 36.50 -20.15
CA THR A 626 11.38 37.14 -18.99
C THR A 626 11.87 36.49 -17.69
N LEU A 627 12.06 35.17 -17.70
CA LEU A 627 12.63 34.41 -16.59
C LEU A 627 14.08 34.80 -16.29
N LEU A 628 14.93 34.94 -17.32
CA LEU A 628 16.33 35.31 -17.17
C LEU A 628 16.53 36.75 -16.65
N ARG A 629 15.70 37.71 -17.08
CA ARG A 629 15.74 39.08 -16.53
C ARG A 629 15.29 39.16 -15.07
N TYR A 630 14.43 38.23 -14.65
CA TYR A 630 14.04 38.09 -13.24
C TYR A 630 15.19 37.53 -12.39
N MET A 631 15.97 36.60 -12.95
CA MET A 631 17.14 36.02 -12.27
C MET A 631 18.32 36.99 -12.18
N ASP A 632 18.55 37.85 -13.18
CA ASP A 632 19.58 38.90 -13.13
C ASP A 632 19.30 39.98 -12.07
N TYR A 633 18.05 40.14 -11.62
CA TYR A 633 17.66 41.10 -10.59
C TYR A 633 17.87 40.55 -9.16
N LEU A 634 18.04 39.24 -9.00
CA LEU A 634 18.06 38.54 -7.70
C LEU A 634 19.46 38.15 -7.20
N ILE A 635 20.53 38.36 -7.98
CA ILE A 635 21.88 37.91 -7.62
C ILE A 635 22.80 39.13 -7.34
N PRO A 636 23.23 39.37 -6.08
CA PRO A 636 24.20 40.39 -5.75
C PRO A 636 25.56 40.13 -6.43
N THR A 637 26.24 41.21 -6.81
CA THR A 637 27.49 41.27 -7.60
C THR A 637 28.74 40.60 -6.99
N THR A 638 28.59 39.77 -5.95
CA THR A 638 29.71 39.12 -5.24
C THR A 638 29.99 37.68 -5.71
N LEU A 639 29.10 37.05 -6.48
CA LEU A 639 29.29 35.68 -7.02
C LEU A 639 29.90 35.61 -8.43
N SER A 640 30.16 36.76 -9.06
CA SER A 640 30.81 36.83 -10.38
C SER A 640 32.18 36.13 -10.49
N PRO A 641 33.02 35.99 -9.43
CA PRO A 641 34.31 35.30 -9.58
C PRO A 641 34.19 33.77 -9.54
N PHE A 642 33.17 33.21 -8.89
CA PHE A 642 33.03 31.76 -8.72
C PHE A 642 32.41 31.07 -9.95
N LEU A 643 31.55 31.77 -10.69
CA LEU A 643 31.01 31.28 -11.97
C LEU A 643 32.01 31.35 -13.13
N GLY A 644 33.05 32.18 -13.03
CA GLY A 644 34.11 32.25 -14.05
C GLY A 644 34.91 30.94 -14.20
N ILE A 645 34.94 30.09 -13.17
CA ILE A 645 35.66 28.80 -13.18
C ILE A 645 34.79 27.69 -13.82
N LEU A 646 33.46 27.79 -13.77
CA LEU A 646 32.52 26.90 -14.47
C LEU A 646 32.32 27.25 -15.96
N LEU A 647 32.87 28.38 -16.41
CA LEU A 647 32.71 28.89 -17.78
C LEU A 647 33.92 28.61 -18.69
N ASP A 648 34.72 27.57 -18.45
CA ASP A 648 35.45 26.96 -19.56
C ASP A 648 34.47 26.10 -20.39
N GLN A 649 33.59 26.80 -21.11
CA GLN A 649 32.63 26.27 -22.07
C GLN A 649 33.31 25.32 -23.08
N LYS A 650 34.61 25.49 -23.36
CA LYS A 650 35.37 24.59 -24.23
C LYS A 650 35.79 23.30 -23.53
N ARG A 651 36.00 23.29 -22.21
CA ARG A 651 36.34 22.08 -21.44
C ARG A 651 35.10 21.25 -21.12
N ILE A 652 34.00 21.88 -20.75
CA ILE A 652 32.71 21.20 -20.52
C ILE A 652 32.19 20.57 -21.83
N ARG A 653 32.22 21.32 -22.94
CA ARG A 653 31.84 20.77 -24.26
C ARG A 653 32.75 19.63 -24.70
N ARG A 654 34.04 19.66 -24.37
CA ARG A 654 34.98 18.56 -24.65
C ARG A 654 34.67 17.31 -23.83
N VAL A 655 34.41 17.46 -22.52
CA VAL A 655 34.07 16.33 -21.64
C VAL A 655 32.72 15.74 -22.05
N PHE A 656 31.72 16.57 -22.31
CA PHE A 656 30.40 16.14 -22.75
C PHE A 656 30.43 15.38 -24.09
N ASN A 657 31.14 15.92 -25.09
CA ASN A 657 31.30 15.23 -26.37
C ASN A 657 32.07 13.90 -26.23
N ALA A 658 33.07 13.84 -25.35
CA ALA A 658 33.81 12.61 -25.08
C ALA A 658 32.92 11.55 -24.39
N SER A 659 32.07 11.95 -23.45
CA SER A 659 31.10 11.08 -22.79
C SER A 659 30.04 10.55 -23.77
N LEU A 660 29.53 11.39 -24.68
CA LEU A 660 28.57 10.96 -25.71
C LEU A 660 29.20 9.97 -26.71
N LEU A 661 30.46 10.18 -27.09
CA LEU A 661 31.19 9.24 -27.94
C LEU A 661 31.40 7.89 -27.24
N ALA A 662 31.79 7.90 -25.97
CA ALA A 662 31.98 6.69 -25.18
C ALA A 662 30.67 5.91 -24.98
N LEU A 663 29.55 6.61 -24.72
CA LEU A 663 28.24 6.00 -24.60
C LEU A 663 27.75 5.42 -25.93
N SER A 664 27.96 6.13 -27.05
CA SER A 664 27.67 5.61 -28.39
C SER A 664 28.44 4.31 -28.66
N ASP A 665 29.73 4.27 -28.30
CA ASP A 665 30.57 3.09 -28.48
C ASP A 665 30.14 1.92 -27.59
N LEU A 666 29.85 2.18 -26.31
CA LEU A 666 29.36 1.15 -25.40
C LEU A 666 28.06 0.53 -25.91
N GLN A 667 27.11 1.36 -26.36
CA GLN A 667 25.83 0.84 -26.85
C GLN A 667 26.02 -0.08 -28.06
N ILE A 668 26.82 0.31 -29.06
CA ILE A 668 26.99 -0.55 -30.25
C ILE A 668 27.66 -1.89 -29.93
N PHE A 669 28.63 -1.90 -29.00
CA PHE A 669 29.27 -3.13 -28.54
C PHE A 669 28.33 -3.99 -27.71
N THR A 670 27.52 -3.39 -26.84
CA THR A 670 26.51 -4.09 -26.05
C THR A 670 25.47 -4.75 -26.96
N GLY A 671 24.94 -4.04 -27.96
CA GLY A 671 23.98 -4.60 -28.92
C GLY A 671 24.54 -5.76 -29.73
N LEU A 672 25.77 -5.62 -30.25
CA LEU A 672 26.46 -6.70 -30.97
C LEU A 672 26.73 -7.91 -30.07
N THR A 673 27.13 -7.68 -28.82
CA THR A 673 27.41 -8.78 -27.87
C THR A 673 26.13 -9.54 -27.54
N ILE A 674 25.04 -8.83 -27.23
CA ILE A 674 23.74 -9.43 -26.92
C ILE A 674 23.26 -10.31 -28.07
N ILE A 675 23.31 -9.80 -29.31
CA ILE A 675 22.77 -10.55 -30.45
C ILE A 675 23.69 -11.74 -30.82
N ILE A 676 25.01 -11.59 -30.76
CA ILE A 676 25.96 -12.69 -30.98
C ILE A 676 25.78 -13.77 -29.92
N SER A 677 25.69 -13.40 -28.64
CA SER A 677 25.42 -14.34 -27.54
C SER A 677 24.10 -15.08 -27.76
N GLY A 678 23.04 -14.37 -28.19
CA GLY A 678 21.78 -15.01 -28.57
C GLY A 678 21.97 -16.04 -29.69
N PHE A 679 22.68 -15.70 -30.77
CA PHE A 679 22.91 -16.62 -31.89
C PHE A 679 23.77 -17.84 -31.50
N VAL A 680 24.75 -17.64 -30.62
CA VAL A 680 25.55 -18.74 -30.07
C VAL A 680 24.66 -19.69 -29.24
N SER A 681 23.74 -19.13 -28.45
CA SER A 681 22.79 -19.89 -27.63
C SER A 681 21.65 -20.56 -28.42
N LEU A 682 21.48 -20.25 -29.72
CA LEU A 682 20.58 -20.99 -30.61
C LEU A 682 21.13 -22.35 -31.03
N CYS A 683 22.46 -22.54 -30.99
CA CYS A 683 23.09 -23.81 -31.32
C CYS A 683 23.04 -24.77 -30.11
N PRO A 684 22.55 -26.01 -30.27
CA PRO A 684 22.60 -27.01 -29.20
C PRO A 684 24.04 -27.24 -28.73
N SER A 685 24.26 -27.20 -27.41
CA SER A 685 25.55 -27.56 -26.80
C SER A 685 25.39 -28.78 -25.90
N GLU A 686 26.50 -29.41 -25.51
CA GLU A 686 26.48 -30.58 -24.61
C GLU A 686 25.78 -30.28 -23.27
N ASN A 687 25.76 -29.01 -22.83
CA ASN A 687 25.13 -28.57 -21.59
C ASN A 687 23.65 -28.13 -21.78
N GLU A 688 23.25 -27.76 -22.99
CA GLU A 688 21.88 -27.33 -23.32
C GLU A 688 21.42 -27.92 -24.67
N PRO A 689 20.83 -29.13 -24.67
CA PRO A 689 20.51 -29.85 -25.91
C PRO A 689 19.34 -29.24 -26.71
N ASN A 690 18.59 -28.30 -26.13
CA ASN A 690 17.40 -27.71 -26.75
C ASN A 690 17.57 -26.24 -27.20
N GLY A 691 18.71 -25.60 -26.90
CA GLY A 691 18.95 -24.16 -27.16
C GLY A 691 18.08 -23.20 -26.33
N ILE A 692 18.27 -21.90 -26.55
CA ILE A 692 17.57 -20.80 -25.85
C ILE A 692 16.05 -20.77 -26.07
N PRO A 693 15.22 -20.56 -25.01
CA PRO A 693 13.79 -20.35 -25.10
C PRO A 693 13.32 -19.27 -26.09
N ALA A 694 12.27 -19.51 -26.89
CA ALA A 694 11.73 -18.53 -27.84
C ALA A 694 11.38 -17.17 -27.20
N TYR A 695 10.86 -17.18 -25.97
CA TYR A 695 10.65 -15.95 -25.19
C TYR A 695 11.97 -15.22 -24.90
N HIS A 696 12.97 -15.93 -24.35
CA HIS A 696 14.28 -15.34 -24.07
C HIS A 696 14.98 -14.86 -25.35
N TRP A 697 14.81 -15.56 -26.48
CA TRP A 697 15.28 -15.10 -27.79
C TRP A 697 14.62 -13.78 -28.19
N GLN A 698 13.30 -13.65 -28.04
CA GLN A 698 12.59 -12.40 -28.30
C GLN A 698 13.10 -11.27 -27.38
N VAL A 699 13.28 -11.51 -26.09
CA VAL A 699 13.81 -10.51 -25.15
C VAL A 699 15.20 -10.03 -25.58
N LEU A 700 16.12 -10.92 -25.96
CA LEU A 700 17.45 -10.56 -26.45
C LEU A 700 17.40 -9.71 -27.73
N VAL A 701 16.50 -10.04 -28.67
CA VAL A 701 16.29 -9.26 -29.89
C VAL A 701 15.77 -7.85 -29.57
N HIS A 702 14.85 -7.69 -28.61
CA HIS A 702 14.35 -6.38 -28.19
C HIS A 702 15.43 -5.53 -27.50
N LEU A 703 16.27 -6.15 -26.66
CA LEU A 703 17.40 -5.47 -26.02
C LEU A 703 18.45 -4.99 -27.04
N ALA A 704 18.75 -5.80 -28.05
CA ALA A 704 19.64 -5.43 -29.15
C ALA A 704 19.04 -4.31 -30.04
N TRP A 705 17.72 -4.31 -30.25
CA TRP A 705 17.02 -3.21 -30.94
C TRP A 705 17.07 -1.89 -30.16
N PHE A 706 16.85 -1.94 -28.85
CA PHE A 706 16.93 -0.74 -27.99
C PHE A 706 18.34 -0.13 -28.00
N SER A 707 19.36 -0.99 -27.93
CA SER A 707 20.76 -0.60 -28.07
C SER A 707 21.06 0.09 -29.42
N ALA A 708 20.45 -0.38 -30.52
CA ALA A 708 20.60 0.26 -31.83
C ALA A 708 19.97 1.67 -31.89
N ILE A 709 18.77 1.83 -31.32
CA ILE A 709 18.05 3.12 -31.29
C ILE A 709 18.81 4.16 -30.46
N THR A 710 19.32 3.78 -29.30
CA THR A 710 20.08 4.69 -28.42
C THR A 710 21.41 5.11 -29.04
N HIS A 711 22.11 4.21 -29.74
CA HIS A 711 23.29 4.57 -30.53
C HIS A 711 22.96 5.56 -31.65
N GLN A 712 21.87 5.33 -32.41
CA GLN A 712 21.46 6.21 -33.49
C GLN A 712 21.07 7.60 -32.98
N GLY A 713 20.42 7.68 -31.81
CA GLY A 713 20.17 8.94 -31.09
C GLY A 713 21.47 9.70 -30.81
N ALA A 714 22.49 9.02 -30.26
CA ALA A 714 23.79 9.64 -29.97
C ALA A 714 24.52 10.15 -31.23
N LEU A 715 24.38 9.46 -32.37
CA LEU A 715 24.96 9.90 -33.64
C LEU A 715 24.34 11.20 -34.18
N ILE A 716 23.05 11.42 -33.93
CA ILE A 716 22.34 12.66 -34.33
C ILE A 716 22.91 13.88 -33.58
N PHE A 717 23.22 13.72 -32.29
CA PHE A 717 23.84 14.80 -31.50
C PHE A 717 25.28 15.11 -31.90
N MET A 718 25.98 14.16 -32.51
CA MET A 718 27.40 14.27 -32.86
C MET A 718 27.65 14.51 -34.35
N GLN A 719 26.62 14.89 -35.13
CA GLN A 719 26.73 15.13 -36.58
C GLN A 719 27.89 16.07 -36.95
N HIS A 720 28.06 17.18 -36.22
CA HIS A 720 29.14 18.16 -36.49
C HIS A 720 30.54 17.60 -36.20
N HIS A 721 30.67 16.73 -35.19
CA HIS A 721 31.92 16.04 -34.85
C HIS A 721 32.29 15.03 -35.95
N PHE A 722 31.31 14.29 -36.45
CA PHE A 722 31.51 13.27 -37.47
C PHE A 722 31.72 13.80 -38.89
N GLN A 723 31.34 15.06 -39.16
CA GLN A 723 31.76 15.76 -40.38
C GLN A 723 33.27 16.03 -40.40
N ARG A 724 33.89 16.26 -39.22
CA ARG A 724 35.33 16.53 -39.07
C ARG A 724 36.17 15.26 -38.85
N HIS A 725 35.54 14.17 -38.41
CA HIS A 725 36.20 12.88 -38.16
C HIS A 725 35.55 11.74 -38.96
N PRO A 726 35.73 11.71 -40.29
CA PRO A 726 35.03 10.78 -41.17
C PRO A 726 35.38 9.30 -40.90
N TRP A 727 36.59 9.02 -40.42
CA TRP A 727 36.98 7.65 -40.05
C TRP A 727 36.16 7.14 -38.85
N GLN A 728 35.99 7.95 -37.81
CA GLN A 728 35.18 7.62 -36.63
C GLN A 728 33.70 7.41 -36.98
N ARG A 729 33.18 8.22 -37.92
CA ARG A 729 31.84 8.07 -38.47
C ARG A 729 31.69 6.75 -39.22
N ASN A 730 32.60 6.47 -40.14
CA ASN A 730 32.52 5.29 -41.00
C ASN A 730 32.64 4.00 -40.19
N THR A 731 33.51 3.93 -39.17
CA THR A 731 33.60 2.75 -38.28
C THR A 731 32.29 2.47 -37.55
N ARG A 732 31.63 3.49 -37.00
CA ARG A 732 30.34 3.33 -36.31
C ARG A 732 29.21 2.98 -37.26
N LEU A 733 29.19 3.55 -38.47
CA LEU A 733 28.24 3.17 -39.51
C LEU A 733 28.41 1.72 -39.97
N VAL A 734 29.66 1.24 -40.09
CA VAL A 734 29.95 -0.16 -40.42
C VAL A 734 29.50 -1.10 -39.30
N LEU A 735 29.84 -0.79 -38.04
CA LEU A 735 29.40 -1.59 -36.89
C LEU A 735 27.87 -1.58 -36.74
N MET A 736 27.22 -0.46 -37.05
CA MET A 736 25.76 -0.32 -36.96
C MET A 736 25.10 -1.08 -38.09
N GLY A 737 25.67 -1.02 -39.30
CA GLY A 737 25.28 -1.86 -40.42
C GLY A 737 25.38 -3.34 -40.07
N ALA A 738 26.46 -3.78 -39.40
CA ALA A 738 26.60 -5.16 -38.94
C ALA A 738 25.53 -5.54 -37.91
N LEU A 739 25.25 -4.67 -36.92
CA LEU A 739 24.20 -4.90 -35.93
C LEU A 739 22.80 -4.98 -36.59
N LEU A 740 22.49 -4.07 -37.51
CA LEU A 740 21.21 -4.06 -38.23
C LEU A 740 21.05 -5.30 -39.13
N ILE A 741 22.12 -5.74 -39.80
CA ILE A 741 22.11 -6.98 -40.57
C ILE A 741 21.85 -8.18 -39.65
N MET A 742 22.50 -8.25 -38.48
CA MET A 742 22.26 -9.30 -37.50
C MET A 742 20.83 -9.26 -36.94
N LEU A 743 20.28 -8.08 -36.68
CA LEU A 743 18.88 -7.91 -36.25
C LEU A 743 17.89 -8.35 -37.34
N LEU A 744 18.16 -8.03 -38.61
CA LEU A 744 17.34 -8.49 -39.73
C LEU A 744 17.40 -10.02 -39.90
N ILE A 745 18.59 -10.61 -39.77
CA ILE A 745 18.75 -12.07 -39.76
C ILE A 745 18.03 -12.68 -38.56
N ALA A 746 18.06 -12.02 -37.40
CA ALA A 746 17.38 -12.47 -36.19
C ALA A 746 15.86 -12.47 -36.33
N MET A 747 15.28 -11.73 -37.27
CA MET A 747 13.84 -11.81 -37.58
C MET A 747 13.46 -13.17 -38.20
N VAL A 748 14.39 -13.88 -38.85
CA VAL A 748 14.11 -15.18 -39.46
C VAL A 748 13.76 -16.25 -38.41
N PRO A 749 14.58 -16.47 -37.36
CA PRO A 749 14.18 -17.32 -36.23
C PRO A 749 12.86 -16.89 -35.58
N THR A 750 12.65 -15.58 -35.49
CA THR A 750 11.49 -14.97 -34.83
C THR A 750 10.19 -15.14 -35.63
N ALA A 751 10.27 -15.28 -36.95
CA ALA A 751 9.11 -15.44 -37.84
C ALA A 751 8.82 -16.90 -38.25
N PHE A 752 9.81 -17.82 -38.19
CA PHE A 752 9.69 -19.17 -38.75
C PHE A 752 9.76 -20.33 -37.75
N PHE A 753 10.15 -20.13 -36.48
CA PHE A 753 10.23 -21.26 -35.54
C PHE A 753 8.91 -21.50 -34.81
N ASN A 754 8.17 -22.48 -35.31
CA ASN A 754 7.04 -23.11 -34.62
C ASN A 754 7.59 -23.98 -33.48
N TRP A 755 7.95 -23.34 -32.37
CA TRP A 755 8.64 -23.94 -31.23
C TRP A 755 7.77 -24.87 -30.37
N TYR A 756 6.56 -25.19 -30.85
CA TYR A 756 5.58 -26.02 -30.16
C TYR A 756 5.25 -27.36 -30.84
N SER A 757 5.83 -27.69 -32.00
CA SER A 757 5.35 -28.85 -32.79
C SER A 757 6.20 -30.13 -32.72
N LYS A 758 7.07 -30.32 -31.70
CA LYS A 758 7.93 -31.53 -31.66
C LYS A 758 7.99 -32.32 -30.35
N ARG A 759 7.07 -32.11 -29.39
CA ARG A 759 7.09 -32.91 -28.14
C ARG A 759 5.75 -33.45 -27.62
N TYR A 760 4.72 -33.54 -28.45
CA TYR A 760 3.55 -34.37 -28.14
C TYR A 760 3.18 -35.28 -29.33
N ARG A 761 4.04 -36.26 -29.63
CA ARG A 761 3.53 -37.55 -30.11
C ARG A 761 3.07 -38.31 -28.88
N ILE A 762 1.90 -37.95 -28.33
CA ILE A 762 1.10 -38.92 -27.61
C ILE A 762 0.26 -39.58 -28.68
N THR A 763 0.49 -40.88 -28.85
CA THR A 763 -0.33 -41.78 -29.63
C THR A 763 -1.77 -41.71 -29.11
N ILE A 764 -2.62 -40.93 -29.77
CA ILE A 764 -4.07 -41.06 -29.64
C ILE A 764 -4.56 -41.59 -30.98
N GLN A 765 -5.00 -42.85 -30.97
CA GLN A 765 -5.83 -43.39 -32.04
C GLN A 765 -7.17 -42.63 -31.99
N GLY A 766 -7.42 -41.77 -32.98
CA GLY A 766 -8.66 -41.03 -33.16
C GLY A 766 -8.77 -40.57 -34.61
N THR A 767 -9.96 -40.73 -35.20
CA THR A 767 -10.24 -40.75 -36.65
C THR A 767 -10.12 -39.40 -37.37
N GLU A 768 -9.84 -39.47 -38.68
CA GLU A 768 -9.52 -38.43 -39.69
C GLU A 768 -10.43 -37.17 -39.80
N ASP A 769 -11.48 -37.01 -38.99
CA ASP A 769 -12.49 -35.95 -39.21
C ASP A 769 -12.23 -34.64 -38.42
N ASP A 770 -11.48 -34.70 -37.31
CA ASP A 770 -11.20 -33.52 -36.46
C ASP A 770 -10.14 -32.57 -37.07
N GLU A 771 -9.24 -33.09 -37.92
CA GLU A 771 -8.19 -32.29 -38.55
C GLU A 771 -8.75 -31.32 -39.62
N THR A 772 -9.91 -31.67 -40.20
CA THR A 772 -10.60 -30.87 -41.22
C THR A 772 -11.39 -29.71 -40.59
N GLN A 773 -11.91 -29.87 -39.37
CA GLN A 773 -12.61 -28.82 -38.65
C GLN A 773 -11.65 -27.74 -38.10
N ALA A 774 -10.50 -28.14 -37.56
CA ALA A 774 -9.49 -27.21 -37.05
C ALA A 774 -8.89 -26.31 -38.15
N ARG A 775 -8.67 -26.87 -39.36
CA ARG A 775 -8.18 -26.09 -40.52
C ARG A 775 -9.19 -25.04 -41.02
N LYS A 776 -10.50 -25.32 -40.95
CA LYS A 776 -11.54 -24.36 -41.35
C LYS A 776 -11.66 -23.18 -40.37
N LEU A 777 -11.50 -23.42 -39.07
CA LEU A 777 -11.55 -22.37 -38.05
C LEU A 777 -10.35 -21.39 -38.16
N LEU A 778 -9.15 -21.91 -38.39
CA LEU A 778 -7.94 -21.10 -38.56
C LEU A 778 -7.96 -20.24 -39.83
N LEU A 779 -8.47 -20.76 -40.95
CA LEU A 779 -8.59 -19.98 -42.19
C LEU A 779 -9.63 -18.85 -42.07
N THR A 780 -10.67 -19.05 -41.25
CA THR A 780 -11.68 -18.02 -40.98
C THR A 780 -11.13 -16.89 -40.10
N TYR A 781 -10.26 -17.24 -39.14
CA TYR A 781 -9.59 -16.28 -38.26
C TYR A 781 -8.60 -15.36 -39.02
N PHE A 782 -7.81 -15.92 -39.95
CA PHE A 782 -6.87 -15.14 -40.77
C PHE A 782 -7.55 -14.25 -41.83
N SER A 783 -8.76 -14.62 -42.28
CA SER A 783 -9.58 -13.82 -43.20
C SER A 783 -10.09 -12.52 -42.55
N LEU A 784 -10.46 -12.58 -41.27
CA LEU A 784 -10.99 -11.42 -40.52
C LEU A 784 -9.89 -10.41 -40.18
N ALA A 785 -8.71 -10.89 -39.79
CA ALA A 785 -7.57 -10.03 -39.41
C ALA A 785 -7.04 -9.16 -40.57
N ARG A 786 -7.21 -9.58 -41.83
CA ARG A 786 -6.80 -8.80 -43.02
C ARG A 786 -7.72 -7.61 -43.33
N SER A 787 -8.94 -7.57 -42.78
CA SER A 787 -9.93 -6.52 -43.07
C SER A 787 -9.82 -5.29 -42.16
N ALA A 788 -9.03 -5.34 -41.08
CA ALA A 788 -8.92 -4.27 -40.08
C ALA A 788 -7.75 -3.28 -40.32
N ALA A 789 -7.00 -3.42 -41.41
CA ALA A 789 -5.84 -2.58 -41.72
C ALA A 789 -6.07 -1.70 -42.97
N GLN A 790 -6.84 -0.62 -42.82
CA GLN A 790 -6.90 0.52 -43.76
C GLN A 790 -6.95 1.84 -42.94
N PRO A 791 -6.28 2.93 -43.38
CA PRO A 791 -6.08 4.13 -42.57
C PRO A 791 -7.22 5.16 -42.74
N VAL A 792 -7.71 5.74 -41.65
CA VAL A 792 -8.60 6.93 -41.69
C VAL A 792 -8.13 7.98 -40.68
N SER A 793 -8.26 9.26 -41.07
CA SER A 793 -7.61 10.47 -40.55
C SER A 793 -8.19 11.00 -39.21
N PRO A 794 -7.56 12.03 -38.59
CA PRO A 794 -7.82 12.42 -37.21
C PRO A 794 -8.95 13.47 -37.10
N ALA A 795 -10.11 13.05 -36.62
CA ALA A 795 -11.12 13.93 -36.02
C ALA A 795 -12.09 13.11 -35.16
N LEU A 796 -12.50 13.70 -34.02
CA LEU A 796 -13.53 13.27 -33.05
C LEU A 796 -13.10 12.34 -31.90
N CYS A 797 -12.85 13.00 -30.77
CA CYS A 797 -12.96 12.45 -29.42
C CYS A 797 -14.42 12.17 -29.03
N TYR A 798 -14.57 11.31 -28.00
CA TYR A 798 -15.77 10.86 -27.26
C TYR A 798 -16.54 9.65 -27.82
N PHE A 799 -16.37 8.47 -27.19
CA PHE A 799 -17.44 7.75 -26.46
C PHE A 799 -16.96 6.43 -25.77
N ASN A 800 -17.40 6.27 -24.52
CA ASN A 800 -17.64 5.10 -23.63
C ASN A 800 -16.73 3.85 -23.58
N LEU A 801 -16.17 3.62 -22.38
CA LEU A 801 -15.58 2.39 -21.86
C LEU A 801 -16.65 1.49 -21.19
N THR A 802 -17.34 0.64 -21.93
CA THR A 802 -18.21 -0.41 -21.33
C THR A 802 -18.25 -1.74 -22.11
N THR A 803 -17.46 -1.91 -23.17
CA THR A 803 -17.51 -3.12 -24.02
C THR A 803 -16.22 -3.94 -24.08
N ALA A 804 -15.18 -3.56 -23.32
CA ALA A 804 -13.91 -4.28 -23.29
C ALA A 804 -13.81 -5.33 -22.17
N SER A 805 -14.68 -5.30 -21.16
CA SER A 805 -14.62 -6.21 -20.00
C SER A 805 -15.30 -7.57 -20.26
N THR A 806 -16.24 -7.67 -21.19
CA THR A 806 -17.01 -8.90 -21.45
C THR A 806 -16.32 -9.89 -22.40
N LEU A 807 -15.30 -9.47 -23.14
CA LEU A 807 -14.55 -10.35 -24.07
C LEU A 807 -13.30 -11.00 -23.44
N PHE A 808 -12.84 -10.51 -22.28
CA PHE A 808 -11.67 -11.07 -21.61
C PHE A 808 -12.00 -12.29 -20.74
N ASN A 809 -13.23 -12.35 -20.19
CA ASN A 809 -13.67 -13.42 -19.29
C ASN A 809 -13.94 -14.77 -19.97
N SER A 810 -14.24 -14.80 -21.27
CA SER A 810 -14.54 -16.06 -21.98
C SER A 810 -13.30 -16.85 -22.43
N SER A 811 -12.09 -16.31 -22.24
CA SER A 811 -10.84 -16.99 -22.62
C SER A 811 -10.18 -17.76 -21.47
N GLN A 812 -10.53 -17.49 -20.21
CA GLN A 812 -9.92 -18.15 -19.05
C GLN A 812 -10.57 -19.48 -18.65
N GLU A 813 -11.80 -19.78 -19.09
CA GLU A 813 -12.46 -21.04 -18.75
C GLU A 813 -11.99 -22.26 -19.58
N CYS A 814 -11.11 -22.07 -20.57
CA CYS A 814 -10.59 -23.16 -21.42
C CYS A 814 -9.24 -23.76 -20.95
N GLN A 815 -8.69 -23.36 -19.79
CA GLN A 815 -7.33 -23.77 -19.35
C GLN A 815 -7.26 -24.62 -18.08
N ARG A 816 -8.37 -25.10 -17.49
CA ARG A 816 -8.32 -26.08 -16.39
C ARG A 816 -8.91 -27.41 -16.84
N GLY A 817 -8.04 -28.28 -17.35
CA GLY A 817 -8.35 -29.70 -17.53
C GLY A 817 -8.23 -30.41 -16.19
N ASP A 818 -9.37 -30.78 -15.61
CA ASP A 818 -9.54 -32.01 -14.83
C ASP A 818 -11.05 -32.24 -14.58
N LEU A 819 -11.68 -33.01 -15.46
CA LEU A 819 -13.00 -33.59 -15.25
C LEU A 819 -13.01 -34.97 -15.90
N THR A 820 -12.71 -36.00 -15.10
CA THR A 820 -12.93 -37.40 -15.47
C THR A 820 -14.25 -37.87 -14.86
N ILE A 821 -15.27 -38.07 -15.69
CA ILE A 821 -16.46 -38.87 -15.38
C ILE A 821 -16.75 -39.76 -16.61
N PRO A 822 -17.02 -41.06 -16.46
CA PRO A 822 -17.00 -42.02 -17.56
C PRO A 822 -18.26 -41.93 -18.44
N LEU A 823 -18.05 -41.87 -19.76
CA LEU A 823 -19.10 -42.07 -20.76
C LEU A 823 -19.15 -43.54 -21.19
N SER A 824 -20.03 -44.31 -20.56
CA SER A 824 -20.58 -45.52 -21.18
C SER A 824 -22.02 -45.27 -21.61
N ASN A 825 -22.26 -45.49 -22.90
CA ASN A 825 -23.53 -45.74 -23.56
C ASN A 825 -24.47 -44.56 -23.76
N LEU A 826 -24.36 -43.93 -24.94
CA LEU A 826 -25.53 -43.52 -25.71
C LEU A 826 -25.22 -43.74 -27.21
N ALA A 827 -25.63 -44.89 -27.72
CA ALA A 827 -25.86 -45.10 -29.13
C ALA A 827 -27.25 -45.74 -29.32
N SER A 828 -27.92 -45.26 -30.36
CA SER A 828 -29.14 -45.76 -31.01
C SER A 828 -30.51 -45.27 -30.52
N ASN A 829 -31.12 -44.49 -31.43
CA ASN A 829 -32.55 -44.21 -31.60
C ASN A 829 -33.36 -45.50 -31.83
N GLU A 830 -34.65 -45.52 -31.44
CA GLU A 830 -35.81 -45.44 -32.36
C GLU A 830 -37.13 -45.95 -31.71
N SER A 831 -38.20 -45.20 -31.98
CA SER A 831 -39.58 -45.63 -32.23
C SER A 831 -40.60 -45.94 -31.09
N SER A 832 -41.69 -45.16 -31.16
CA SER A 832 -43.12 -45.53 -30.99
C SER A 832 -43.78 -45.67 -29.60
N PRO A 833 -45.12 -45.44 -29.50
CA PRO A 833 -45.75 -44.80 -28.35
C PRO A 833 -46.65 -45.74 -27.52
N GLY A 834 -46.82 -45.43 -26.23
CA GLY A 834 -47.88 -46.02 -25.40
C GLY A 834 -47.60 -45.93 -23.89
N PRO A 835 -48.63 -45.84 -23.04
CA PRO A 835 -48.60 -44.98 -21.86
C PRO A 835 -48.45 -45.74 -20.54
N ARG A 836 -47.78 -45.11 -19.56
CA ARG A 836 -48.21 -44.95 -18.15
C ARG A 836 -47.08 -44.32 -17.34
N ASP A 837 -47.47 -43.30 -16.58
CA ASP A 837 -46.93 -42.87 -15.28
C ASP A 837 -45.43 -43.08 -15.03
N THR A 838 -44.69 -41.97 -15.05
CA THR A 838 -43.92 -41.43 -13.92
C THR A 838 -42.99 -40.32 -14.45
N GLY A 839 -43.04 -39.12 -13.86
CA GLY A 839 -42.00 -38.09 -13.91
C GLY A 839 -41.51 -37.56 -15.27
N SER A 840 -41.76 -36.27 -15.55
CA SER A 840 -40.72 -35.25 -15.83
C SER A 840 -41.14 -34.14 -16.81
N ILE A 841 -40.35 -33.05 -16.73
CA ILE A 841 -40.07 -32.02 -17.75
C ILE A 841 -41.08 -30.86 -17.83
N SER A 842 -41.01 -30.01 -16.81
CA SER A 842 -40.99 -28.55 -17.01
C SER A 842 -39.78 -27.87 -16.33
N ASP A 843 -38.73 -28.62 -15.98
CA ASP A 843 -37.56 -28.13 -15.22
C ASP A 843 -36.23 -28.32 -15.97
N ILE A 844 -36.19 -27.97 -17.27
CA ILE A 844 -34.92 -27.80 -18.00
C ILE A 844 -35.02 -26.55 -18.88
N TYR A 845 -35.17 -25.39 -18.23
CA TYR A 845 -34.85 -24.07 -18.81
C TYR A 845 -34.53 -23.08 -17.69
N SER A 846 -33.52 -23.41 -16.87
CA SER A 846 -32.83 -22.41 -16.06
C SER A 846 -31.40 -22.87 -15.78
N LYS A 847 -30.46 -22.43 -16.62
CA LYS A 847 -29.06 -22.18 -16.27
C LYS A 847 -28.32 -21.69 -17.52
N CYS A 848 -27.42 -20.74 -17.29
CA CYS A 848 -26.48 -20.14 -18.23
C CYS A 848 -27.03 -19.00 -19.11
N HIS A 849 -27.30 -17.85 -18.47
CA HIS A 849 -26.95 -16.56 -19.06
C HIS A 849 -26.47 -15.61 -17.96
N PHE A 850 -25.17 -15.65 -17.70
CA PHE A 850 -24.34 -14.55 -17.20
C PHE A 850 -22.91 -14.88 -17.60
N VAL A 851 -22.36 -14.16 -18.58
CA VAL A 851 -21.01 -13.56 -18.57
C VAL A 851 -21.09 -12.28 -19.39
#